data_AF-A0A7V4HVF4-F1
#
_entry.id   AF-A0A7V4HVF4-F1
#
_cell.length_a   1.000
_cell.length_b   1.000
_cell.length_c   1.000
_cell.angle_alpha   90.00
_cell.angle_beta   90.00
_cell.angle_gamma   90.00
#
_symmetry.space_group_name_H-M   'P 1'
#
loop_
_entity.id
_entity.type
_entity.pdbx_description
1 polymer ?
#
loop_
_entity_poly.entity_id
_entity_poly.type
_entity_poly.pdbx_seq_one_letter_code
_entity_poly.pdbx_strand_id
1 'polypeptide(L)'
;MEPRQYLSAAPIQIGSVYYEDSTQDDRNGDTIQITWSGGAPGTQLTDLVIDTDKLGDGLTLGDCLFDVAPGGVGAFGYQPLRIVGQEGIEQVEYSVVDGGTRLAFRFTGFDAGERLVFTIDVDEMGFLGANAVAEGNEWEGTKLTATFTAPHYETATGSDVYLDFYDAKLRASGLALPPDDYVPPNQNPSPVFTAGAIFSLEQRPLPITLSGTVFEDFNGNNLQESGDPGIAGVTLALYSLQGSQYIATGLTATTDANGFYRFDGLMPGTYRVVETQPGGYLSVGARPGTVGGQTRGVVTDVNTLSDIVLQGGDDSLRNDFAEARPASISGHVYADDNRNGFKDPAESPIANVRLTLLDAQGNPTSKTTTTDANGFYLFTDLLPGVYGVAETQPEGYFDGIDRPGTAGGSALADGDQIAGAVLRSGTKALDYDFGEIRPARLSGRVYLDHNNNGVFDASEKPLAGVTVYLLDASGIRVGAAVTDSQGTYRFENLEPGVFGLEEVQPSGYLDGKDSLGTVGGGTDGNDRMKDIHLAPGASGERYDFGELLPAKISGYVFVDLPVVTYDEGTPPPDPIELLRTRDGVFGPGDQPLGGVVIRLGDANGVPVLNAAGEPITTVTRSDGYYEFTDLLPGVYTVIETHPDGYIDGLNTVGTKGGFAVNALSILEDPGILAGLALDASEQAIVRIVLLAGDVGQFYNFSELLVESVPVPPKPPQPPVVPPVPPPSQPPLQPPRQPYFPEPVPSLAFFGAGVGSRELIPLYGGGGYEEDYTWHLSVINAGRPRQDVEKRDLVATAEESSLFSPVSWSGADLSGGQWLLADSDGRVTVRYVFGIFDAIPVVGDWSGDGTSKVGVFYDGFWFLDLNGDGRWDKEDLWARLGQLGDRPVTGDWDGDGKTDVGIFGPSWHGDRRAIASEPGLPDVNNRTAAEVRARYKNIPPDPDQATSGWRSLKRTAYGKFRRDLIDHVFRYGDSKCVPVAGDWNGDGVTNIGIFHEGKWYLDADGDGRWSVGDVEITLGQPGDTPVVGDWNGDGRTKLGVYRNGMWLLDTNGDKILDARDRVFRLGEPGDVPVTGDWNGDGVTEIGVYRRGAPAAPRQASSPAAPHAAPQAAEPLLKR
;
A
#
# COMPACT_ATOMS: atom_id res chain seq x y z
N MET A 1 62.18 -17.55 -40.95
CA MET A 1 63.33 -16.74 -40.51
C MET A 1 63.12 -16.43 -39.05
N GLU A 2 64.10 -16.70 -38.18
CA GLU A 2 63.97 -16.31 -36.77
C GLU A 2 63.98 -14.77 -36.63
N PRO A 3 63.09 -14.17 -35.82
CA PRO A 3 63.06 -12.72 -35.60
C PRO A 3 64.34 -12.15 -34.96
N ARG A 4 65.17 -12.99 -34.34
CA ARG A 4 66.41 -12.58 -33.67
C ARG A 4 67.47 -12.00 -34.61
N GLN A 5 67.41 -12.29 -35.91
CA GLN A 5 68.42 -11.81 -36.87
C GLN A 5 68.22 -10.35 -37.32
N TYR A 6 67.10 -9.69 -36.98
CA TYR A 6 66.87 -8.31 -37.40
C TYR A 6 67.52 -7.24 -36.53
N LEU A 7 68.12 -7.59 -35.38
CA LEU A 7 68.52 -6.62 -34.35
C LEU A 7 70.02 -6.61 -34.02
N SER A 8 70.84 -7.49 -34.62
CA SER A 8 72.30 -7.38 -34.57
C SER A 8 72.80 -6.84 -35.91
N ALA A 9 73.34 -5.62 -35.90
CA ALA A 9 74.03 -5.07 -37.06
C ALA A 9 75.30 -5.88 -37.35
N ALA A 10 75.65 -6.05 -38.63
CA ALA A 10 76.98 -6.53 -38.97
C ALA A 10 78.02 -5.45 -38.60
N PRO A 11 79.23 -5.81 -38.16
CA PRO A 11 80.26 -4.82 -37.90
C PRO A 11 80.52 -3.99 -39.16
N ILE A 12 80.58 -2.67 -39.01
CA ILE A 12 80.99 -1.77 -40.09
C ILE A 12 82.47 -2.04 -40.36
N GLN A 13 82.82 -2.18 -41.63
CA GLN A 13 84.20 -2.20 -42.12
C GLN A 13 84.40 -0.94 -42.96
N ILE A 14 85.36 -0.09 -42.61
CA ILE A 14 85.69 1.15 -43.35
C ILE A 14 87.16 1.12 -43.70
N GLY A 15 87.48 1.54 -44.92
CA GLY A 15 88.86 1.62 -45.40
C GLY A 15 89.07 2.85 -46.26
N SER A 16 90.27 3.41 -46.15
CA SER A 16 90.79 4.43 -47.05
C SER A 16 92.21 4.06 -47.47
N VAL A 17 92.51 4.17 -48.76
CA VAL A 17 93.84 3.90 -49.32
C VAL A 17 94.31 5.14 -50.08
N TYR A 18 95.48 5.64 -49.69
CA TYR A 18 96.24 6.68 -50.39
C TYR A 18 97.23 6.00 -51.34
N TYR A 19 97.42 6.59 -52.53
CA TYR A 19 98.52 6.22 -53.41
C TYR A 19 98.94 7.35 -54.37
N GLU A 20 100.25 7.38 -54.66
CA GLU A 20 100.90 8.32 -55.58
C GLU A 20 101.96 7.63 -56.47
N ASP A 21 102.37 8.27 -57.56
CA ASP A 21 103.43 7.77 -58.46
C ASP A 21 104.79 8.26 -57.96
N SER A 22 105.80 7.38 -57.87
CA SER A 22 107.18 7.68 -57.42
C SER A 22 108.00 8.70 -58.24
N THR A 23 107.38 9.46 -59.15
CA THR A 23 108.03 10.57 -59.83
C THR A 23 108.12 11.78 -58.90
N GLN A 24 109.25 12.50 -58.87
CA GLN A 24 109.41 13.77 -58.14
C GLN A 24 108.60 14.94 -58.78
N ASP A 25 107.36 14.68 -59.17
CA ASP A 25 106.53 15.53 -60.03
C ASP A 25 105.06 15.49 -59.57
N ASP A 26 104.67 16.43 -58.71
CA ASP A 26 103.31 16.61 -58.15
C ASP A 26 102.31 17.27 -59.12
N ARG A 27 102.64 17.37 -60.42
CA ARG A 27 101.74 18.03 -61.39
C ARG A 27 100.38 17.33 -61.54
N ASN A 28 100.20 16.16 -60.94
CA ASN A 28 98.91 15.50 -60.73
C ASN A 28 98.75 15.23 -59.23
N GLY A 29 97.57 15.50 -58.67
CA GLY A 29 97.33 15.24 -57.25
C GLY A 29 97.22 13.75 -56.95
N ASP A 30 97.53 13.40 -55.71
CA ASP A 30 97.55 12.05 -55.19
C ASP A 30 96.16 11.50 -55.01
N THR A 31 95.99 10.19 -55.16
CA THR A 31 94.67 9.58 -55.15
C THR A 31 94.35 8.94 -53.81
N ILE A 32 93.16 9.23 -53.28
CA ILE A 32 92.61 8.58 -52.10
C ILE A 32 91.30 7.88 -52.47
N GLN A 33 91.19 6.60 -52.15
CA GLN A 33 89.98 5.78 -52.32
C GLN A 33 89.38 5.39 -50.98
N ILE A 34 88.08 5.63 -50.80
CA ILE A 34 87.33 5.28 -49.58
C ILE A 34 86.14 4.40 -49.95
N THR A 35 85.95 3.31 -49.22
CA THR A 35 84.73 2.49 -49.28
C THR A 35 84.47 1.83 -47.93
N TRP A 36 83.25 1.38 -47.72
CA TRP A 36 82.84 0.72 -46.49
C TRP A 36 81.77 -0.34 -46.73
N SER A 37 81.57 -1.25 -45.78
CA SER A 37 80.52 -2.27 -45.82
C SER A 37 80.05 -2.63 -44.41
N GLY A 38 78.97 -3.41 -44.30
CA GLY A 38 78.39 -3.81 -43.01
C GLY A 38 77.39 -2.77 -42.47
N GLY A 39 77.22 -2.72 -41.15
CA GLY A 39 76.28 -1.83 -40.47
C GLY A 39 74.84 -2.36 -40.42
N ALA A 40 73.99 -1.60 -39.73
CA ALA A 40 72.54 -1.79 -39.67
C ALA A 40 71.88 -1.35 -40.99
N PRO A 41 70.66 -1.84 -41.30
CA PRO A 41 69.88 -1.31 -42.42
C PRO A 41 69.72 0.22 -42.35
N GLY A 42 70.05 0.93 -43.43
CA GLY A 42 70.01 2.39 -43.49
C GLY A 42 71.18 3.10 -42.82
N THR A 43 72.29 2.39 -42.55
CA THR A 43 73.53 3.02 -42.08
C THR A 43 74.15 3.87 -43.19
N GLN A 44 74.59 5.07 -42.84
CA GLN A 44 75.31 5.98 -43.73
C GLN A 44 76.59 6.48 -43.08
N LEU A 45 77.67 6.58 -43.86
CA LEU A 45 78.84 7.37 -43.49
C LEU A 45 78.46 8.85 -43.63
N THR A 46 78.48 9.62 -42.54
CA THR A 46 78.05 11.04 -42.55
C THR A 46 79.22 12.00 -42.50
N ASP A 47 80.29 11.63 -41.81
CA ASP A 47 81.48 12.48 -41.66
C ASP A 47 82.75 11.65 -41.79
N LEU A 48 83.74 12.18 -42.48
CA LEU A 48 85.08 11.60 -42.58
C LEU A 48 86.12 12.70 -42.40
N VAL A 49 87.19 12.42 -41.65
CA VAL A 49 88.31 13.33 -41.46
C VAL A 49 89.60 12.58 -41.71
N ILE A 50 90.46 13.17 -42.54
CA ILE A 50 91.86 12.78 -42.72
C ILE A 50 92.69 13.89 -42.08
N ASP A 51 93.47 13.53 -41.07
CA ASP A 51 94.29 14.45 -40.28
C ASP A 51 95.76 14.01 -40.34
N THR A 52 96.57 14.81 -41.02
CA THR A 52 97.99 14.54 -41.27
C THR A 52 98.90 15.14 -40.20
N ASP A 53 98.35 15.85 -39.20
CA ASP A 53 99.05 16.27 -37.99
C ASP A 53 99.17 15.06 -37.04
N LYS A 54 100.26 14.31 -37.20
CA LYS A 54 100.42 12.98 -36.59
C LYS A 54 100.60 13.06 -35.08
N LEU A 55 101.16 14.17 -34.59
CA LEU A 55 101.47 14.39 -33.17
C LEU A 55 100.49 15.34 -32.48
N GLY A 56 99.63 16.04 -33.23
CA GLY A 56 98.67 17.03 -32.72
C GLY A 56 99.33 18.35 -32.32
N ASP A 57 100.49 18.68 -32.89
CA ASP A 57 101.28 19.88 -32.57
C ASP A 57 101.31 20.93 -33.70
N GLY A 58 100.42 20.79 -34.68
CA GLY A 58 100.33 21.62 -35.87
C GLY A 58 101.21 21.08 -37.00
N LEU A 59 101.40 21.85 -38.08
CA LEU A 59 102.26 21.43 -39.18
C LEU A 59 103.75 21.44 -38.74
N THR A 60 104.32 20.26 -38.48
CA THR A 60 105.72 20.09 -38.08
C THR A 60 106.47 19.09 -38.97
N LEU A 61 107.72 18.77 -38.61
CA LEU A 61 108.58 17.88 -39.39
C LEU A 61 108.00 16.47 -39.43
N GLY A 62 107.73 15.96 -40.64
CA GLY A 62 107.20 14.62 -40.88
C GLY A 62 105.66 14.53 -40.91
N ASP A 63 104.96 15.65 -40.81
CA ASP A 63 103.54 15.76 -41.16
C ASP A 63 103.38 16.01 -42.66
N CYS A 64 102.25 15.61 -43.23
CA CYS A 64 101.88 16.01 -44.59
C CYS A 64 101.02 17.27 -44.54
N LEU A 65 100.97 18.03 -45.63
CA LEU A 65 100.10 19.19 -45.81
C LEU A 65 99.36 19.10 -47.15
N PHE A 66 98.20 19.75 -47.23
CA PHE A 66 97.41 19.83 -48.46
C PHE A 66 97.65 21.17 -49.18
N ASP A 67 98.25 21.17 -50.37
CA ASP A 67 98.43 22.37 -51.22
C ASP A 67 97.32 22.48 -52.28
N VAL A 68 96.31 23.30 -52.02
CA VAL A 68 95.07 23.33 -52.80
C VAL A 68 94.83 24.65 -53.53
N ALA A 69 95.70 25.65 -53.35
CA ALA A 69 95.54 26.97 -53.93
C ALA A 69 96.88 27.61 -54.36
N PRO A 70 96.85 28.56 -55.33
CA PRO A 70 98.08 29.23 -55.76
C PRO A 70 98.77 29.99 -54.62
N GLY A 71 100.05 29.72 -54.42
CA GLY A 71 100.88 30.41 -53.42
C GLY A 71 100.96 29.72 -52.07
N GLY A 72 100.51 28.46 -52.00
CA GLY A 72 100.71 27.55 -50.87
C GLY A 72 102.17 27.28 -50.53
N VAL A 73 102.39 26.59 -49.41
CA VAL A 73 103.72 26.24 -48.89
C VAL A 73 104.25 24.92 -49.46
N GLY A 74 103.50 24.27 -50.34
CA GLY A 74 103.86 23.04 -51.02
C GLY A 74 104.94 23.23 -52.09
N ALA A 75 105.47 22.11 -52.58
CA ALA A 75 106.43 22.10 -53.67
C ALA A 75 105.71 21.93 -55.02
N PHE A 76 106.47 22.09 -56.13
CA PHE A 76 106.13 21.99 -57.57
C PHE A 76 104.75 22.37 -58.16
N GLY A 77 103.83 22.97 -57.42
CA GLY A 77 102.53 23.36 -57.96
C GLY A 77 101.50 23.55 -56.87
N TYR A 78 100.23 23.41 -57.27
CA TYR A 78 99.13 23.15 -56.36
C TYR A 78 98.10 22.33 -57.15
N GLN A 79 97.42 21.40 -56.49
CA GLN A 79 96.30 20.65 -57.05
C GLN A 79 95.08 20.77 -56.13
N PRO A 80 94.03 21.47 -56.55
CA PRO A 80 92.81 21.53 -55.75
C PRO A 80 92.21 20.13 -55.63
N LEU A 81 91.52 19.88 -54.52
CA LEU A 81 90.77 18.63 -54.36
C LEU A 81 89.79 18.45 -55.52
N ARG A 82 89.86 17.31 -56.20
CA ARG A 82 88.93 16.91 -57.28
C ARG A 82 88.36 15.54 -56.96
N ILE A 83 87.04 15.44 -56.86
CA ILE A 83 86.36 14.15 -56.82
C ILE A 83 86.42 13.55 -58.23
N VAL A 84 87.08 12.40 -58.37
CA VAL A 84 87.27 11.70 -59.64
C VAL A 84 86.40 10.44 -59.76
N GLY A 85 85.81 9.99 -58.66
CA GLY A 85 84.80 8.93 -58.62
C GLY A 85 83.86 9.08 -57.42
N GLN A 86 82.54 9.01 -57.67
CA GLN A 86 81.50 9.10 -56.64
C GLN A 86 80.38 8.13 -57.05
N GLU A 87 80.54 6.86 -56.70
CA GLU A 87 79.60 5.81 -57.08
C GLU A 87 78.52 5.67 -56.00
N GLY A 88 77.28 6.08 -56.32
CA GLY A 88 76.11 5.89 -55.45
C GLY A 88 75.85 7.00 -54.43
N ILE A 89 76.88 7.74 -54.02
CA ILE A 89 76.77 8.78 -52.98
C ILE A 89 75.89 9.95 -53.45
N GLU A 90 74.88 10.36 -52.68
CA GLU A 90 73.97 11.45 -53.07
C GLU A 90 74.64 12.84 -53.03
N GLN A 91 75.36 13.16 -51.95
CA GLN A 91 76.03 14.46 -51.79
C GLN A 91 77.36 14.32 -51.05
N VAL A 92 78.38 15.04 -51.55
CA VAL A 92 79.71 15.14 -50.93
C VAL A 92 80.06 16.62 -50.76
N GLU A 93 80.26 17.05 -49.52
CA GLU A 93 80.81 18.36 -49.17
C GLU A 93 82.17 18.15 -48.51
N TYR A 94 83.12 19.05 -48.76
CA TYR A 94 84.45 18.97 -48.15
C TYR A 94 84.99 20.33 -47.75
N SER A 95 85.91 20.33 -46.80
CA SER A 95 86.67 21.49 -46.37
C SER A 95 88.13 21.12 -46.18
N VAL A 96 89.01 21.89 -46.82
CA VAL A 96 90.45 21.81 -46.69
C VAL A 96 91.01 23.22 -46.76
N VAL A 97 92.02 23.50 -45.93
CA VAL A 97 92.73 24.78 -45.91
C VAL A 97 94.06 24.59 -46.62
N ASP A 98 94.39 25.52 -47.50
CA ASP A 98 95.68 25.56 -48.19
C ASP A 98 96.85 25.62 -47.19
N GLY A 99 97.79 24.68 -47.31
CA GLY A 99 98.88 24.49 -46.35
C GLY A 99 98.46 23.91 -45.00
N GLY A 100 97.22 23.43 -44.88
CA GLY A 100 96.70 22.80 -43.67
C GLY A 100 96.92 21.29 -43.63
N THR A 101 96.74 20.70 -42.44
CA THR A 101 96.91 19.26 -42.19
C THR A 101 95.58 18.48 -42.16
N ARG A 102 94.45 19.16 -42.37
CA ARG A 102 93.13 18.56 -42.13
C ARG A 102 92.22 18.67 -43.35
N LEU A 103 91.76 17.51 -43.81
CA LEU A 103 90.73 17.36 -44.82
C LEU A 103 89.50 16.72 -44.19
N ALA A 104 88.36 17.39 -44.25
CA ALA A 104 87.10 16.89 -43.72
C ALA A 104 86.03 16.81 -44.81
N PHE A 105 85.26 15.72 -44.78
CA PHE A 105 84.11 15.48 -45.64
C PHE A 105 82.84 15.38 -44.81
N ARG A 106 81.73 15.83 -45.41
CA ARG A 106 80.36 15.57 -44.98
C ARG A 106 79.58 14.94 -46.12
N PHE A 107 78.76 13.95 -45.79
CA PHE A 107 78.05 13.15 -46.77
C PHE A 107 76.55 13.10 -46.46
N THR A 108 75.75 13.04 -47.52
CA THR A 108 74.36 12.56 -47.50
C THR A 108 74.29 11.37 -48.44
N GLY A 109 73.68 10.27 -48.00
CA GLY A 109 73.48 9.10 -48.86
C GLY A 109 74.75 8.35 -49.26
N PHE A 110 75.79 8.29 -48.40
CA PHE A 110 76.94 7.40 -48.62
C PHE A 110 76.64 6.04 -47.96
N ASP A 111 76.02 5.15 -48.72
CA ASP A 111 75.54 3.83 -48.29
C ASP A 111 76.63 2.74 -48.40
N ALA A 112 76.37 1.57 -47.80
CA ALA A 112 77.33 0.47 -47.75
C ALA A 112 77.67 -0.08 -49.14
N GLY A 113 78.97 -0.24 -49.44
CA GLY A 113 79.50 -0.75 -50.69
C GLY A 113 79.81 0.32 -51.74
N GLU A 114 79.39 1.56 -51.50
CA GLU A 114 79.69 2.70 -52.36
C GLU A 114 81.15 3.16 -52.22
N ARG A 115 81.60 3.99 -53.16
CA ARG A 115 83.00 4.40 -53.23
C ARG A 115 83.14 5.89 -53.55
N LEU A 116 84.02 6.54 -52.80
CA LEU A 116 84.56 7.86 -53.09
C LEU A 116 86.02 7.72 -53.55
N VAL A 117 86.36 8.37 -54.66
CA VAL A 117 87.73 8.53 -55.14
C VAL A 117 87.96 10.00 -55.42
N PHE A 118 89.00 10.57 -54.85
CA PHE A 118 89.38 11.96 -55.11
C PHE A 118 90.89 12.08 -55.24
N THR A 119 91.31 13.15 -55.90
CA THR A 119 92.71 13.54 -56.00
C THR A 119 92.95 14.86 -55.28
N ILE A 120 94.08 15.01 -54.59
CA ILE A 120 94.49 16.25 -53.91
C ILE A 120 96.01 16.34 -53.88
N ASP A 121 96.58 17.54 -53.89
CA ASP A 121 98.02 17.71 -53.65
C ASP A 121 98.36 17.39 -52.20
N VAL A 122 99.35 16.53 -52.00
CA VAL A 122 99.90 16.23 -50.67
C VAL A 122 101.42 16.40 -50.72
N ASP A 123 101.92 17.31 -49.90
CA ASP A 123 103.36 17.47 -49.69
C ASP A 123 103.74 17.00 -48.29
N GLU A 124 104.94 16.44 -48.12
CA GLU A 124 105.52 16.22 -46.81
C GLU A 124 106.22 17.50 -46.33
N MET A 125 106.14 17.82 -45.03
CA MET A 125 106.95 18.85 -44.41
C MET A 125 108.31 18.29 -43.97
N GLY A 126 109.29 18.30 -44.87
CA GLY A 126 110.65 17.83 -44.65
C GLY A 126 111.60 18.78 -43.88
N PHE A 127 112.83 18.32 -43.60
CA PHE A 127 113.81 19.04 -42.77
C PHE A 127 114.31 20.37 -43.36
N LEU A 128 114.28 20.52 -44.68
CA LEU A 128 114.75 21.72 -45.40
C LEU A 128 113.62 22.56 -46.00
N GLY A 129 112.36 22.17 -45.80
CA GLY A 129 111.15 22.74 -46.44
C GLY A 129 110.21 21.63 -46.91
N ALA A 130 109.06 22.01 -47.48
CA ALA A 130 108.11 21.06 -48.05
C ALA A 130 108.72 20.30 -49.26
N ASN A 131 108.39 19.02 -49.39
CA ASN A 131 108.73 18.14 -50.51
C ASN A 131 107.47 17.53 -51.13
N ALA A 132 107.44 17.56 -52.47
CA ALA A 132 106.38 17.06 -53.35
C ALA A 132 106.29 15.54 -53.48
N VAL A 133 106.91 14.81 -52.56
CA VAL A 133 106.78 13.36 -52.51
C VAL A 133 106.36 13.07 -51.08
N ALA A 134 105.14 12.60 -50.92
CA ALA A 134 104.57 12.11 -49.67
C ALA A 134 104.41 10.59 -49.81
N GLU A 135 105.53 9.87 -49.81
CA GLU A 135 105.57 8.43 -50.04
C GLU A 135 104.70 7.70 -48.98
N GLY A 136 104.43 6.40 -49.14
CA GLY A 136 103.51 5.64 -48.28
C GLY A 136 103.96 5.63 -46.81
N ASN A 137 105.25 5.54 -46.57
CA ASN A 137 105.96 5.74 -45.29
C ASN A 137 105.79 7.16 -44.70
N GLU A 138 105.61 8.18 -45.52
CA GLU A 138 105.47 9.59 -45.14
C GLU A 138 104.00 9.96 -44.96
N TRP A 139 103.08 9.32 -45.67
CA TRP A 139 101.66 9.36 -45.36
C TRP A 139 101.31 8.49 -44.14
N GLU A 140 102.10 7.45 -43.86
CA GLU A 140 101.95 6.58 -42.69
C GLU A 140 101.93 7.41 -41.39
N GLY A 141 101.00 7.03 -40.50
CA GLY A 141 100.72 7.76 -39.27
C GLY A 141 99.63 8.82 -39.40
N THR A 142 99.24 9.21 -40.63
CA THR A 142 98.04 10.03 -40.86
C THR A 142 96.82 9.34 -40.26
N LYS A 143 95.89 10.10 -39.66
CA LYS A 143 94.72 9.54 -38.99
C LYS A 143 93.46 9.67 -39.84
N LEU A 144 92.78 8.54 -40.08
CA LEU A 144 91.44 8.48 -40.64
C LEU A 144 90.42 8.39 -39.51
N THR A 145 89.42 9.27 -39.49
CA THR A 145 88.26 9.19 -38.58
C THR A 145 86.96 9.16 -39.38
N ALA A 146 86.07 8.23 -39.07
CA ALA A 146 84.78 8.05 -39.75
C ALA A 146 83.62 8.02 -38.75
N THR A 147 82.50 8.67 -39.09
CA THR A 147 81.27 8.72 -38.29
C THR A 147 80.09 8.18 -39.10
N PHE A 148 79.34 7.26 -38.50
CA PHE A 148 78.20 6.59 -39.10
C PHE A 148 76.92 6.85 -38.30
N THR A 149 75.81 6.99 -39.01
CA THR A 149 74.47 7.11 -38.42
C THR A 149 73.52 6.08 -39.03
N ALA A 150 72.55 5.60 -38.27
CA ALA A 150 71.48 4.72 -38.75
C ALA A 150 70.21 4.91 -37.91
N PRO A 151 69.00 4.76 -38.48
CA PRO A 151 67.77 4.71 -37.71
C PRO A 151 67.84 3.64 -36.62
N HIS A 152 67.41 3.96 -35.40
CA HIS A 152 67.37 3.04 -34.24
C HIS A 152 68.73 2.66 -33.60
N TYR A 153 69.84 3.24 -34.05
CA TYR A 153 71.18 3.00 -33.49
C TYR A 153 71.84 4.29 -33.01
N GLU A 154 72.75 4.18 -32.05
CA GLU A 154 73.65 5.25 -31.65
C GLU A 154 74.60 5.62 -32.81
N THR A 155 75.01 6.89 -32.87
CA THR A 155 76.08 7.33 -33.78
C THR A 155 77.37 6.58 -33.46
N ALA A 156 77.97 5.95 -34.48
CA ALA A 156 79.20 5.19 -34.34
C ALA A 156 80.37 5.95 -34.97
N THR A 157 81.35 6.35 -34.16
CA THR A 157 82.58 7.01 -34.62
C THR A 157 83.78 6.17 -34.25
N GLY A 158 84.73 6.03 -35.18
CA GLY A 158 86.05 5.53 -34.83
C GLY A 158 87.11 5.97 -35.82
N SER A 159 88.32 5.49 -35.58
CA SER A 159 89.49 5.95 -36.31
C SER A 159 90.59 4.91 -36.31
N ASP A 160 91.46 4.99 -37.31
CA ASP A 160 92.72 4.27 -37.37
C ASP A 160 93.76 5.12 -38.11
N VAL A 161 95.00 4.68 -38.13
CA VAL A 161 96.08 5.34 -38.86
C VAL A 161 96.39 4.62 -40.16
N TYR A 162 96.85 5.38 -41.15
CA TYR A 162 97.38 4.85 -42.40
C TYR A 162 98.70 4.11 -42.11
N LEU A 163 98.90 2.95 -42.73
CA LEU A 163 100.11 2.13 -42.65
C LEU A 163 100.56 1.76 -44.06
N ASP A 164 101.86 1.70 -44.31
CA ASP A 164 102.50 1.23 -45.56
C ASP A 164 102.56 -0.32 -45.66
N PHE A 165 101.82 -1.03 -44.79
CA PHE A 165 101.70 -2.51 -44.76
C PHE A 165 100.29 -2.96 -44.32
N TYR A 166 99.25 -2.37 -44.90
CA TYR A 166 97.85 -2.51 -44.47
C TYR A 166 97.12 -3.75 -45.02
N ASP A 167 97.77 -4.48 -45.91
CA ASP A 167 97.27 -5.61 -46.69
C ASP A 167 96.55 -6.71 -45.85
N ALA A 168 97.04 -6.97 -44.64
CA ALA A 168 96.42 -7.91 -43.71
C ALA A 168 95.07 -7.40 -43.18
N LYS A 169 94.97 -6.10 -42.85
CA LYS A 169 93.72 -5.45 -42.41
C LYS A 169 92.72 -5.37 -43.58
N LEU A 170 93.19 -5.06 -44.79
CA LEU A 170 92.35 -5.04 -45.99
C LEU A 170 91.74 -6.41 -46.31
N ARG A 171 92.54 -7.48 -46.27
CA ARG A 171 92.01 -8.85 -46.46
C ARG A 171 90.99 -9.26 -45.40
N ALA A 172 91.21 -8.86 -44.14
CA ALA A 172 90.30 -9.17 -43.04
C ALA A 172 88.97 -8.42 -43.13
N SER A 173 88.98 -7.19 -43.67
CA SER A 173 87.77 -6.37 -43.84
C SER A 173 86.91 -6.79 -45.03
N GLY A 174 87.52 -7.39 -46.06
CA GLY A 174 86.84 -7.78 -47.30
C GLY A 174 86.44 -6.61 -48.20
N LEU A 175 86.97 -5.41 -47.92
CA LEU A 175 86.71 -4.21 -48.72
C LEU A 175 87.42 -4.29 -50.08
N ALA A 176 86.75 -3.80 -51.12
CA ALA A 176 87.33 -3.69 -52.46
C ALA A 176 88.12 -2.38 -52.58
N LEU A 177 89.32 -2.35 -51.98
CA LEU A 177 90.29 -1.26 -52.12
C LEU A 177 91.59 -1.79 -52.75
N PRO A 178 92.44 -0.89 -53.31
CA PRO A 178 93.75 -1.27 -53.80
C PRO A 178 94.60 -1.96 -52.71
N PRO A 179 95.36 -3.03 -53.03
CA PRO A 179 96.34 -3.62 -52.12
C PRO A 179 97.61 -2.76 -52.03
N ASP A 180 98.48 -3.11 -51.09
CA ASP A 180 99.73 -2.38 -50.81
C ASP A 180 100.70 -2.36 -52.01
N ASP A 181 100.63 -3.38 -52.87
CA ASP A 181 101.43 -3.51 -54.11
C ASP A 181 100.70 -3.00 -55.37
N TYR A 182 99.70 -2.13 -55.18
CA TYR A 182 98.84 -1.67 -56.28
C TYR A 182 99.60 -0.89 -57.35
N VAL A 183 99.30 -1.20 -58.62
CA VAL A 183 99.79 -0.45 -59.77
C VAL A 183 98.60 0.12 -60.55
N PRO A 184 98.42 1.46 -60.62
CA PRO A 184 97.32 2.08 -61.34
C PRO A 184 97.32 1.75 -62.85
N PRO A 185 96.14 1.57 -63.47
CA PRO A 185 96.03 1.39 -64.91
C PRO A 185 96.60 2.60 -65.67
N ASN A 186 97.51 2.35 -66.62
CA ASN A 186 98.16 3.34 -67.51
C ASN A 186 99.34 4.14 -66.92
N GLN A 187 99.89 3.75 -65.77
CA GLN A 187 101.19 4.26 -65.30
C GLN A 187 102.34 3.28 -65.63
N ASN A 188 103.56 3.82 -65.80
CA ASN A 188 104.77 3.02 -66.03
C ASN A 188 105.04 2.19 -64.75
N PRO A 189 105.58 0.96 -64.79
CA PRO A 189 105.86 0.16 -63.60
C PRO A 189 107.06 0.75 -62.83
N SER A 190 106.83 1.88 -62.18
CA SER A 190 107.61 2.45 -61.09
C SER A 190 106.95 2.02 -59.77
N PRO A 191 107.66 2.01 -58.62
CA PRO A 191 107.00 1.76 -57.35
C PRO A 191 105.88 2.79 -57.15
N VAL A 192 104.70 2.31 -56.80
CA VAL A 192 103.58 3.15 -56.38
C VAL A 192 103.62 3.10 -54.88
N PHE A 193 103.66 4.27 -54.27
CA PHE A 193 103.70 4.38 -52.83
C PHE A 193 102.27 4.36 -52.32
N THR A 194 101.96 3.45 -51.41
CA THR A 194 100.58 3.31 -50.91
C THR A 194 100.57 3.26 -49.40
N ALA A 195 99.48 3.72 -48.81
CA ALA A 195 99.23 3.52 -47.40
C ALA A 195 97.74 3.41 -47.16
N GLY A 196 97.34 2.60 -46.17
CA GLY A 196 95.93 2.31 -45.91
C GLY A 196 95.54 2.36 -44.45
N ALA A 197 94.40 2.96 -44.16
CA ALA A 197 93.75 2.94 -42.86
C ALA A 197 92.45 2.11 -42.95
N ILE A 198 92.40 0.95 -42.28
CA ILE A 198 91.25 0.04 -42.30
C ILE A 198 90.90 -0.37 -40.87
N PHE A 199 89.66 -0.14 -40.47
CA PHE A 199 89.17 -0.54 -39.14
C PHE A 199 87.71 -0.95 -39.15
N SER A 200 87.29 -1.56 -38.04
CA SER A 200 85.93 -2.02 -37.83
C SER A 200 85.25 -1.30 -36.67
N LEU A 201 83.94 -1.07 -36.78
CA LEU A 201 83.10 -0.47 -35.76
C LEU A 201 81.86 -1.32 -35.50
N GLU A 202 81.43 -1.35 -34.24
CA GLU A 202 80.16 -1.94 -33.84
C GLU A 202 79.11 -0.85 -33.64
N GLN A 203 77.92 -1.04 -34.22
CA GLN A 203 76.78 -0.16 -33.93
C GLN A 203 75.98 -0.71 -32.76
N ARG A 204 75.62 0.18 -31.84
CA ARG A 204 74.80 -0.14 -30.67
C ARG A 204 73.36 0.33 -30.90
N PRO A 205 72.35 -0.55 -30.75
CA PRO A 205 70.96 -0.12 -30.82
C PRO A 205 70.65 0.88 -29.72
N LEU A 206 69.77 1.86 -30.01
CA LEU A 206 69.25 2.77 -29.01
C LEU A 206 68.41 2.00 -27.96
N PRO A 207 68.49 2.35 -26.67
CA PRO A 207 67.64 1.74 -25.66
C PRO A 207 66.17 2.05 -25.92
N ILE A 208 65.29 1.15 -25.47
CA ILE A 208 63.83 1.30 -25.59
C ILE A 208 63.20 1.48 -24.21
N THR A 209 61.97 1.98 -24.19
CA THR A 209 61.15 2.12 -22.98
C THR A 209 59.78 1.48 -23.16
N LEU A 210 59.25 0.92 -22.08
CA LEU A 210 57.91 0.34 -22.05
C LEU A 210 57.21 0.83 -20.79
N SER A 211 56.03 1.43 -20.93
CA SER A 211 55.24 1.96 -19.83
C SER A 211 53.73 1.80 -20.04
N GLY A 212 53.00 1.91 -18.94
CA GLY A 212 51.54 1.87 -18.90
C GLY A 212 51.01 2.22 -17.51
N THR A 213 49.71 2.05 -17.34
CA THR A 213 49.01 2.27 -16.07
C THR A 213 48.23 1.03 -15.64
N VAL A 214 48.14 0.80 -14.33
CA VAL A 214 47.12 -0.05 -13.72
C VAL A 214 46.11 0.88 -13.06
N PHE A 215 44.83 0.76 -13.40
CA PHE A 215 43.81 1.70 -12.94
C PHE A 215 42.51 1.01 -12.54
N GLU A 216 41.76 1.65 -11.64
CA GLU A 216 40.42 1.24 -11.27
C GLU A 216 39.42 1.74 -12.31
N ASP A 217 38.91 0.83 -13.14
CA ASP A 217 37.91 1.09 -14.17
C ASP A 217 36.51 1.10 -13.53
N PHE A 218 35.91 2.30 -13.46
CA PHE A 218 34.63 2.47 -12.79
C PHE A 218 33.44 1.93 -13.58
N ASN A 219 33.54 1.78 -14.89
CA ASN A 219 32.42 1.39 -15.76
C ASN A 219 32.64 0.07 -16.52
N GLY A 220 33.83 -0.53 -16.40
CA GLY A 220 34.17 -1.83 -16.96
C GLY A 220 34.42 -1.82 -18.48
N ASN A 221 34.70 -0.66 -19.08
CA ASN A 221 34.89 -0.54 -20.52
C ASN A 221 36.33 -0.83 -21.00
N ASN A 222 37.26 -1.12 -20.07
CA ASN A 222 38.68 -1.36 -20.29
C ASN A 222 39.40 -0.17 -20.98
N LEU A 223 38.99 1.05 -20.64
CA LEU A 223 39.59 2.30 -21.10
C LEU A 223 39.86 3.19 -19.89
N GLN A 224 41.08 3.70 -19.76
CA GLN A 224 41.36 4.69 -18.73
C GLN A 224 40.75 6.04 -19.12
N GLU A 225 39.75 6.49 -18.36
CA GLU A 225 39.03 7.73 -18.57
C GLU A 225 39.29 8.75 -17.46
N SER A 226 38.85 9.99 -17.68
CA SER A 226 38.93 11.04 -16.66
C SER A 226 38.02 10.68 -15.48
N GLY A 227 38.62 10.27 -14.36
CA GLY A 227 37.90 9.84 -13.16
C GLY A 227 38.31 8.47 -12.66
N ASP A 228 38.95 7.66 -13.52
CA ASP A 228 39.50 6.36 -13.14
C ASP A 228 40.84 6.54 -12.41
N PRO A 229 40.91 6.25 -11.10
CA PRO A 229 42.12 6.43 -10.32
C PRO A 229 43.12 5.31 -10.62
N GLY A 230 44.40 5.65 -10.65
CA GLY A 230 45.45 4.64 -10.71
C GLY A 230 45.54 3.79 -9.43
N ILE A 231 45.96 2.54 -9.57
CA ILE A 231 46.13 1.61 -8.45
C ILE A 231 47.62 1.49 -8.13
N ALA A 232 48.00 1.93 -6.94
CA ALA A 232 49.38 1.91 -6.48
C ALA A 232 49.82 0.54 -5.94
N GLY A 233 51.11 0.24 -6.03
CA GLY A 233 51.69 -0.97 -5.42
C GLY A 233 51.50 -2.26 -6.21
N VAL A 234 50.95 -2.21 -7.42
CA VAL A 234 50.76 -3.37 -8.30
C VAL A 234 52.08 -3.75 -8.94
N THR A 235 52.40 -5.05 -8.95
CA THR A 235 53.68 -5.55 -9.48
C THR A 235 53.52 -6.10 -10.89
N LEU A 236 54.31 -5.58 -11.82
CA LEU A 236 54.40 -6.03 -13.21
C LEU A 236 55.74 -6.75 -13.43
N ALA A 237 55.70 -7.90 -14.09
CA ALA A 237 56.89 -8.67 -14.45
C ALA A 237 57.13 -8.68 -15.96
N LEU A 238 58.39 -8.49 -16.38
CA LEU A 238 58.77 -8.43 -17.78
C LEU A 238 59.41 -9.75 -18.24
N TYR A 239 58.99 -10.20 -19.41
CA TYR A 239 59.54 -11.38 -20.10
C TYR A 239 59.98 -10.98 -21.51
N SER A 240 61.07 -11.56 -21.99
CA SER A 240 61.54 -11.40 -23.36
C SER A 240 61.35 -12.69 -24.16
N LEU A 241 60.97 -12.56 -25.42
CA LEU A 241 60.83 -13.69 -26.32
C LEU A 241 62.21 -14.18 -26.75
N GLN A 242 62.46 -15.46 -26.49
CA GLN A 242 63.70 -16.14 -26.79
C GLN A 242 63.42 -17.42 -27.57
N GLY A 243 63.66 -17.39 -28.88
CA GLY A 243 63.24 -18.46 -29.78
C GLY A 243 61.71 -18.46 -29.88
N SER A 244 61.07 -19.49 -29.36
CA SER A 244 59.61 -19.62 -29.30
C SER A 244 59.04 -19.50 -27.87
N GLN A 245 59.85 -19.17 -26.87
CA GLN A 245 59.44 -19.12 -25.47
C GLN A 245 59.70 -17.76 -24.83
N TYR A 246 58.78 -17.32 -23.97
CA TYR A 246 58.98 -16.16 -23.13
C TYR A 246 59.79 -16.53 -21.90
N ILE A 247 60.94 -15.87 -21.72
CA ILE A 247 61.84 -16.06 -20.59
C ILE A 247 61.82 -14.80 -19.72
N ALA A 248 61.72 -14.98 -18.41
CA ALA A 248 61.72 -13.86 -17.47
C ALA A 248 63.03 -13.07 -17.60
N THR A 249 62.94 -11.73 -17.68
CA THR A 249 64.13 -10.87 -17.70
C THR A 249 64.71 -10.67 -16.30
N GLY A 250 63.93 -10.98 -15.25
CA GLY A 250 64.22 -10.66 -13.86
C GLY A 250 63.85 -9.23 -13.47
N LEU A 251 63.36 -8.42 -14.42
CA LEU A 251 62.90 -7.06 -14.16
C LEU A 251 61.43 -7.06 -13.73
N THR A 252 61.15 -6.26 -12.70
CA THR A 252 59.80 -5.97 -12.22
C THR A 252 59.63 -4.46 -12.06
N ALA A 253 58.42 -3.97 -12.27
CA ALA A 253 58.02 -2.60 -11.96
C ALA A 253 56.87 -2.62 -10.95
N THR A 254 56.82 -1.61 -10.09
CA THR A 254 55.70 -1.41 -9.17
C THR A 254 55.02 -0.10 -9.50
N THR A 255 53.69 -0.10 -9.58
CA THR A 255 52.93 1.09 -9.90
C THR A 255 53.03 2.16 -8.82
N ASP A 256 53.13 3.42 -9.25
CA ASP A 256 53.13 4.57 -8.34
C ASP A 256 51.71 4.97 -7.89
N ALA A 257 51.59 6.11 -7.19
CA ALA A 257 50.31 6.62 -6.69
C ALA A 257 49.26 6.91 -7.78
N ASN A 258 49.70 7.10 -9.03
CA ASN A 258 48.84 7.31 -10.19
C ASN A 258 48.69 6.04 -11.04
N GLY A 259 49.11 4.88 -10.52
CA GLY A 259 49.03 3.61 -11.23
C GLY A 259 50.09 3.41 -12.30
N PHE A 260 51.04 4.35 -12.47
CA PHE A 260 52.01 4.31 -13.56
C PHE A 260 53.15 3.34 -13.27
N TYR A 261 53.53 2.54 -14.27
CA TYR A 261 54.73 1.69 -14.25
C TYR A 261 55.58 1.90 -15.51
N ARG A 262 56.89 1.61 -15.40
CA ARG A 262 57.85 1.79 -16.49
C ARG A 262 59.03 0.84 -16.38
N PHE A 263 59.48 0.36 -17.54
CA PHE A 263 60.74 -0.35 -17.75
C PHE A 263 61.64 0.49 -18.66
N ASP A 264 62.83 0.81 -18.17
CA ASP A 264 63.82 1.65 -18.86
C ASP A 264 65.04 0.84 -19.32
N GLY A 265 65.77 1.37 -20.29
CA GLY A 265 67.07 0.84 -20.70
C GLY A 265 66.99 -0.58 -21.27
N LEU A 266 65.83 -0.96 -21.81
CA LEU A 266 65.64 -2.27 -22.40
C LEU A 266 66.33 -2.32 -23.77
N MET A 267 66.76 -3.52 -24.18
CA MET A 267 67.26 -3.74 -25.53
C MET A 267 66.08 -3.97 -26.50
N PRO A 268 66.21 -3.65 -27.79
CA PRO A 268 65.20 -3.99 -28.80
C PRO A 268 64.85 -5.48 -28.77
N GLY A 269 63.58 -5.81 -29.01
CA GLY A 269 63.11 -7.18 -28.94
C GLY A 269 61.60 -7.30 -28.87
N THR A 270 61.13 -8.51 -28.57
CA THR A 270 59.72 -8.81 -28.36
C THR A 270 59.49 -9.14 -26.90
N TYR A 271 58.54 -8.46 -26.28
CA TYR A 271 58.30 -8.51 -24.85
C TYR A 271 56.90 -9.00 -24.50
N ARG A 272 56.77 -9.48 -23.26
CA ARG A 272 55.51 -9.74 -22.56
C ARG A 272 55.57 -9.06 -21.20
N VAL A 273 54.47 -8.41 -20.82
CA VAL A 273 54.24 -7.86 -19.49
C VAL A 273 53.13 -8.65 -18.82
N VAL A 274 53.37 -9.10 -17.60
CA VAL A 274 52.40 -9.86 -16.78
C VAL A 274 52.14 -9.07 -15.50
N GLU A 275 50.87 -8.79 -15.23
CA GLU A 275 50.43 -8.18 -13.99
C GLU A 275 50.20 -9.23 -12.90
N THR A 276 50.58 -8.88 -11.66
CA THR A 276 50.13 -9.59 -10.48
C THR A 276 48.80 -9.02 -10.01
N GLN A 277 47.75 -9.83 -10.02
CA GLN A 277 46.39 -9.42 -9.63
C GLN A 277 46.40 -8.62 -8.31
N PRO A 278 45.96 -7.34 -8.31
CA PRO A 278 45.85 -6.57 -7.09
C PRO A 278 44.80 -7.16 -6.14
N GLY A 279 45.14 -7.26 -4.85
CA GLY A 279 44.23 -7.75 -3.83
C GLY A 279 43.03 -6.82 -3.62
N GLY A 280 41.82 -7.38 -3.55
CA GLY A 280 40.57 -6.61 -3.40
C GLY A 280 39.98 -6.08 -4.71
N TYR A 281 40.57 -6.44 -5.85
CA TYR A 281 40.12 -6.09 -7.19
C TYR A 281 39.83 -7.34 -8.02
N LEU A 282 38.95 -7.21 -9.00
CA LEU A 282 38.64 -8.16 -10.06
C LEU A 282 39.24 -7.64 -11.37
N SER A 283 39.82 -8.53 -12.18
CA SER A 283 40.37 -8.18 -13.49
C SER A 283 39.25 -7.77 -14.45
N VAL A 284 39.37 -6.60 -15.06
CA VAL A 284 38.49 -6.15 -16.16
C VAL A 284 39.12 -6.51 -17.50
N GLY A 285 40.40 -6.17 -17.67
CA GLY A 285 41.14 -6.51 -18.89
C GLY A 285 42.46 -5.76 -19.03
N ALA A 286 43.07 -5.89 -20.20
CA ALA A 286 44.30 -5.18 -20.55
C ALA A 286 44.17 -4.52 -21.93
N ARG A 287 45.02 -3.53 -22.20
CA ARG A 287 45.07 -2.83 -23.49
C ARG A 287 46.51 -2.71 -24.00
N PRO A 288 46.80 -3.16 -25.24
CA PRO A 288 48.15 -3.06 -25.79
C PRO A 288 48.55 -1.60 -26.03
N GLY A 289 49.81 -1.29 -25.74
CA GLY A 289 50.36 0.04 -25.89
C GLY A 289 50.59 0.47 -27.34
N THR A 290 51.14 1.67 -27.51
CA THR A 290 51.40 2.27 -28.82
C THR A 290 52.81 2.85 -28.92
N VAL A 291 53.41 2.75 -30.10
CA VAL A 291 54.65 3.47 -30.49
C VAL A 291 54.30 4.34 -31.70
N GLY A 292 54.52 5.66 -31.62
CA GLY A 292 54.16 6.58 -32.71
C GLY A 292 52.68 6.50 -33.12
N GLY A 293 51.80 6.15 -32.17
CA GLY A 293 50.36 5.95 -32.40
C GLY A 293 49.97 4.59 -32.98
N GLN A 294 50.93 3.71 -33.32
CA GLN A 294 50.66 2.35 -33.81
C GLN A 294 50.64 1.36 -32.65
N THR A 295 49.61 0.52 -32.58
CA THR A 295 49.48 -0.51 -31.54
C THR A 295 50.63 -1.51 -31.59
N ARG A 296 51.18 -1.85 -30.42
CA ARG A 296 52.20 -2.88 -30.22
C ARG A 296 51.70 -3.91 -29.21
N GLY A 297 51.82 -5.18 -29.56
CA GLY A 297 51.40 -6.29 -28.71
C GLY A 297 49.93 -6.68 -28.85
N VAL A 298 49.59 -7.75 -28.13
CA VAL A 298 48.27 -8.37 -28.09
C VAL A 298 47.94 -8.79 -26.66
N VAL A 299 46.66 -8.78 -26.31
CA VAL A 299 46.18 -9.31 -25.03
C VAL A 299 46.09 -10.84 -25.16
N THR A 300 46.79 -11.57 -24.31
CA THR A 300 46.75 -13.05 -24.28
C THR A 300 45.98 -13.61 -23.10
N ASP A 301 45.82 -12.81 -22.05
CA ASP A 301 45.04 -13.07 -20.85
C ASP A 301 44.68 -11.71 -20.22
N VAL A 302 43.67 -11.65 -19.35
CA VAL A 302 43.23 -10.40 -18.69
C VAL A 302 44.37 -9.66 -17.99
N ASN A 303 45.37 -10.40 -17.48
CA ASN A 303 46.53 -9.85 -16.78
C ASN A 303 47.83 -9.98 -17.59
N THR A 304 47.77 -10.24 -18.91
CA THR A 304 48.96 -10.46 -19.74
C THR A 304 48.90 -9.81 -21.12
N LEU A 305 49.85 -8.92 -21.39
CA LEU A 305 50.17 -8.36 -22.72
C LEU A 305 51.39 -9.07 -23.31
N SER A 306 51.26 -9.67 -24.49
CA SER A 306 52.34 -10.39 -25.21
C SER A 306 52.62 -9.75 -26.58
N ASP A 307 53.63 -10.28 -27.28
CA ASP A 307 54.04 -9.88 -28.63
C ASP A 307 54.31 -8.37 -28.80
N ILE A 308 54.79 -7.71 -27.75
CA ILE A 308 55.14 -6.29 -27.77
C ILE A 308 56.48 -6.14 -28.49
N VAL A 309 56.45 -5.94 -29.81
CA VAL A 309 57.65 -5.80 -30.66
C VAL A 309 58.14 -4.35 -30.68
N LEU A 310 59.39 -4.14 -30.27
CA LEU A 310 60.02 -2.83 -30.12
C LEU A 310 61.40 -2.78 -30.78
N GLN A 311 61.64 -1.70 -31.53
CA GLN A 311 62.91 -1.36 -32.21
C GLN A 311 63.69 -0.32 -31.39
N GLY A 312 64.97 -0.11 -31.69
CA GLY A 312 65.82 0.81 -30.92
C GLY A 312 65.27 2.24 -30.88
N GLY A 313 65.21 2.82 -29.68
CA GLY A 313 64.64 4.15 -29.47
C GLY A 313 63.11 4.20 -29.41
N ASP A 314 62.40 3.07 -29.54
CA ASP A 314 60.95 3.03 -29.34
C ASP A 314 60.58 3.34 -27.89
N ASP A 315 59.53 4.15 -27.73
CA ASP A 315 58.85 4.39 -26.46
C ASP A 315 57.42 3.83 -26.53
N SER A 316 57.21 2.66 -25.93
CA SER A 316 55.90 2.01 -25.87
C SER A 316 55.11 2.56 -24.70
N LEU A 317 54.08 3.34 -25.01
CA LEU A 317 53.21 4.00 -24.04
C LEU A 317 51.87 3.28 -23.94
N ARG A 318 51.19 3.39 -22.79
CA ARG A 318 49.81 2.92 -22.58
C ARG A 318 49.60 1.40 -22.68
N ASN A 319 50.55 0.63 -22.16
CA ASN A 319 50.40 -0.81 -21.97
C ASN A 319 49.58 -1.05 -20.69
N ASP A 320 48.28 -0.82 -20.75
CA ASP A 320 47.47 -0.59 -19.56
C ASP A 320 46.71 -1.84 -19.09
N PHE A 321 46.42 -1.90 -17.79
CA PHE A 321 45.61 -2.94 -17.14
C PHE A 321 44.47 -2.27 -16.35
N ALA A 322 43.27 -2.80 -16.53
CA ALA A 322 42.03 -2.30 -15.96
C ALA A 322 41.50 -3.27 -14.90
N GLU A 323 41.19 -2.73 -13.74
CA GLU A 323 40.79 -3.47 -12.54
C GLU A 323 39.53 -2.85 -11.94
N ALA A 324 38.70 -3.63 -11.24
CA ALA A 324 37.51 -3.08 -10.59
C ALA A 324 37.31 -3.67 -9.20
N ARG A 325 36.85 -2.86 -8.24
CA ARG A 325 36.42 -3.37 -6.94
C ARG A 325 35.15 -4.20 -7.12
N PRO A 326 35.02 -5.35 -6.45
CA PRO A 326 33.82 -6.17 -6.46
C PRO A 326 32.56 -5.36 -6.16
N ALA A 327 31.58 -5.39 -7.06
CA ALA A 327 30.24 -4.88 -6.83
C ALA A 327 29.33 -6.00 -6.28
N SER A 328 28.16 -5.60 -5.77
CA SER A 328 27.15 -6.52 -5.23
C SER A 328 25.73 -6.01 -5.47
N ILE A 329 24.79 -6.95 -5.59
CA ILE A 329 23.33 -6.70 -5.59
C ILE A 329 22.71 -7.50 -4.46
N SER A 330 21.84 -6.88 -3.69
CA SER A 330 21.06 -7.53 -2.63
C SER A 330 19.66 -6.96 -2.52
N GLY A 331 18.77 -7.76 -1.96
CA GLY A 331 17.41 -7.40 -1.64
C GLY A 331 16.75 -8.49 -0.81
N HIS A 332 15.43 -8.44 -0.75
CA HIS A 332 14.62 -9.37 0.00
C HIS A 332 13.45 -9.90 -0.80
N VAL A 333 12.99 -11.09 -0.42
CA VAL A 333 11.70 -11.65 -0.84
C VAL A 333 10.81 -11.71 0.39
N TYR A 334 9.63 -11.15 0.31
CA TYR A 334 8.75 -10.93 1.46
C TYR A 334 7.27 -10.97 1.07
N ALA A 335 6.41 -11.23 2.04
CA ALA A 335 4.97 -11.16 1.86
C ALA A 335 4.49 -9.70 1.92
N ASP A 336 4.19 -9.10 0.77
CA ASP A 336 3.65 -7.74 0.62
C ASP A 336 2.16 -7.73 0.96
N ASP A 337 1.86 -7.67 2.26
CA ASP A 337 0.50 -7.83 2.78
C ASP A 337 -0.37 -6.59 2.53
N ASN A 338 0.26 -5.42 2.36
CA ASN A 338 -0.43 -4.15 2.12
C ASN A 338 -0.38 -3.70 0.64
N ARG A 339 0.34 -4.45 -0.21
CA ARG A 339 0.47 -4.24 -1.67
C ARG A 339 1.06 -2.89 -2.03
N ASN A 340 2.03 -2.41 -1.25
CA ASN A 340 2.67 -1.13 -1.52
C ASN A 340 3.99 -1.26 -2.31
N GLY A 341 4.55 -2.48 -2.44
CA GLY A 341 5.86 -2.73 -3.06
C GLY A 341 7.07 -2.29 -2.22
N PHE A 342 6.90 -2.05 -0.92
CA PHE A 342 7.95 -1.70 0.03
C PHE A 342 8.00 -2.75 1.13
N LYS A 343 9.18 -3.33 1.37
CA LYS A 343 9.37 -4.25 2.50
C LYS A 343 9.28 -3.50 3.83
N ASP A 344 8.12 -3.60 4.47
CA ASP A 344 7.85 -3.00 5.77
C ASP A 344 8.33 -3.90 6.93
N PRO A 345 8.68 -3.35 8.12
CA PRO A 345 9.19 -4.15 9.24
C PRO A 345 8.23 -5.23 9.78
N ALA A 346 6.92 -5.07 9.53
CA ALA A 346 5.89 -6.00 10.00
C ALA A 346 5.62 -7.15 9.00
N GLU A 347 6.16 -7.07 7.79
CA GLU A 347 5.91 -8.04 6.73
C GLU A 347 6.78 -9.28 6.87
N SER A 348 6.20 -10.42 6.50
CA SER A 348 6.82 -11.72 6.73
C SER A 348 7.89 -12.00 5.67
N PRO A 349 9.13 -12.35 6.05
CA PRO A 349 10.14 -12.74 5.08
C PRO A 349 9.85 -14.11 4.47
N ILE A 350 10.28 -14.34 3.22
CA ILE A 350 10.11 -15.62 2.53
C ILE A 350 11.48 -16.25 2.27
N ALA A 351 11.74 -17.37 2.94
CA ALA A 351 13.01 -18.08 2.89
C ALA A 351 13.05 -19.15 1.79
N ASN A 352 14.27 -19.49 1.34
CA ASN A 352 14.53 -20.52 0.32
C ASN A 352 13.97 -20.22 -1.09
N VAL A 353 13.70 -18.95 -1.41
CA VAL A 353 13.32 -18.51 -2.75
C VAL A 353 14.56 -18.43 -3.61
N ARG A 354 14.50 -18.93 -4.85
CA ARG A 354 15.65 -18.95 -5.76
C ARG A 354 15.70 -17.68 -6.60
N LEU A 355 16.84 -17.00 -6.56
CA LEU A 355 17.12 -15.84 -7.39
C LEU A 355 18.20 -16.16 -8.43
N THR A 356 18.06 -15.59 -9.62
CA THR A 356 19.02 -15.70 -10.73
C THR A 356 19.48 -14.31 -11.15
N LEU A 357 20.78 -14.10 -11.22
CA LEU A 357 21.33 -12.84 -11.73
C LEU A 357 21.15 -12.80 -13.26
N LEU A 358 20.68 -11.68 -13.79
CA LEU A 358 20.49 -11.44 -15.22
C LEU A 358 21.59 -10.53 -15.79
N ASP A 359 21.92 -10.72 -17.06
CA ASP A 359 22.80 -9.84 -17.81
C ASP A 359 22.09 -8.55 -18.29
N ALA A 360 22.82 -7.68 -18.99
CA ALA A 360 22.31 -6.41 -19.50
C ALA A 360 21.18 -6.55 -20.55
N GLN A 361 21.00 -7.73 -21.13
CA GLN A 361 19.94 -8.05 -22.08
C GLN A 361 18.75 -8.74 -21.40
N GLY A 362 18.81 -8.96 -20.08
CA GLY A 362 17.79 -9.69 -19.32
C GLY A 362 17.93 -11.21 -19.41
N ASN A 363 19.01 -11.75 -19.98
CA ASN A 363 19.20 -13.20 -20.01
C ASN A 363 19.77 -13.71 -18.68
N PRO A 364 19.35 -14.90 -18.20
CA PRO A 364 19.91 -15.48 -16.99
C PRO A 364 21.38 -15.81 -17.15
N THR A 365 22.18 -15.41 -16.16
CA THR A 365 23.58 -15.81 -16.01
C THR A 365 23.68 -17.18 -15.32
N SER A 366 24.90 -17.67 -15.10
CA SER A 366 25.13 -18.89 -14.30
C SER A 366 25.09 -18.66 -12.78
N LYS A 367 24.97 -17.41 -12.31
CA LYS A 367 24.93 -17.09 -10.88
C LYS A 367 23.50 -17.16 -10.35
N THR A 368 23.29 -18.00 -9.35
CA THR A 368 22.04 -18.09 -8.59
C THR A 368 22.32 -18.05 -7.09
N THR A 369 21.36 -17.56 -6.32
CA THR A 369 21.38 -17.59 -4.85
C THR A 369 19.99 -17.96 -4.32
N THR A 370 19.87 -18.18 -3.02
CA THR A 370 18.57 -18.40 -2.37
C THR A 370 18.41 -17.50 -1.17
N THR A 371 17.19 -17.04 -0.89
CA THR A 371 16.92 -16.24 0.31
C THR A 371 17.19 -17.01 1.59
N ASP A 372 17.71 -16.30 2.59
CA ASP A 372 17.89 -16.82 3.95
C ASP A 372 16.58 -16.79 4.77
N ALA A 373 16.67 -17.13 6.07
CA ALA A 373 15.52 -17.13 6.97
C ALA A 373 14.85 -15.75 7.16
N ASN A 374 15.55 -14.65 6.82
CA ASN A 374 15.03 -13.29 6.85
C ASN A 374 14.62 -12.80 5.46
N GLY A 375 14.53 -13.70 4.48
CA GLY A 375 14.16 -13.37 3.10
C GLY A 375 15.28 -12.67 2.33
N PHE A 376 16.48 -12.50 2.90
CA PHE A 376 17.56 -11.74 2.30
C PHE A 376 18.34 -12.58 1.27
N TYR A 377 18.70 -11.97 0.15
CA TYR A 377 19.62 -12.56 -0.82
C TYR A 377 20.74 -11.59 -1.21
N LEU A 378 21.87 -12.14 -1.66
CA LEU A 378 23.05 -11.37 -2.04
C LEU A 378 23.82 -12.04 -3.19
N PHE A 379 24.14 -11.25 -4.21
CA PHE A 379 25.14 -11.55 -5.22
C PHE A 379 26.39 -10.71 -4.95
N THR A 380 27.54 -11.36 -4.80
CA THR A 380 28.85 -10.71 -4.65
C THR A 380 29.75 -10.95 -5.86
N ASP A 381 30.91 -10.30 -5.85
CA ASP A 381 31.98 -10.52 -6.84
C ASP A 381 31.47 -10.29 -8.27
N LEU A 382 30.78 -9.16 -8.45
CA LEU A 382 30.27 -8.70 -9.73
C LEU A 382 31.22 -7.64 -10.30
N LEU A 383 31.53 -7.76 -11.60
CA LEU A 383 32.23 -6.72 -12.35
C LEU A 383 31.27 -5.54 -12.61
N PRO A 384 31.79 -4.31 -12.83
CA PRO A 384 30.99 -3.20 -13.31
C PRO A 384 30.20 -3.58 -14.56
N GLY A 385 28.97 -3.09 -14.68
CA GLY A 385 28.07 -3.45 -15.78
C GLY A 385 26.62 -3.19 -15.46
N VAL A 386 25.74 -3.60 -16.38
CA VAL A 386 24.30 -3.53 -16.21
C VAL A 386 23.76 -4.92 -15.93
N TYR A 387 22.97 -5.07 -14.87
CA TYR A 387 22.46 -6.36 -14.41
C TYR A 387 20.96 -6.28 -14.11
N GLY A 388 20.36 -7.45 -13.97
CA GLY A 388 19.05 -7.64 -13.36
C GLY A 388 19.04 -8.78 -12.36
N VAL A 389 17.91 -9.01 -11.71
CA VAL A 389 17.65 -10.15 -10.85
C VAL A 389 16.29 -10.71 -11.24
N ALA A 390 16.20 -12.03 -11.39
CA ALA A 390 14.95 -12.76 -11.58
C ALA A 390 14.68 -13.65 -10.37
N GLU A 391 13.46 -13.57 -9.86
CA GLU A 391 12.90 -14.49 -8.90
C GLU A 391 12.34 -15.74 -9.60
N THR A 392 12.35 -16.86 -8.88
CA THR A 392 11.47 -17.99 -9.17
C THR A 392 10.31 -17.92 -8.21
N GLN A 393 9.11 -17.59 -8.70
CA GLN A 393 7.87 -17.53 -7.93
C GLN A 393 7.83 -18.56 -6.79
N PRO A 394 7.78 -18.13 -5.52
CA PRO A 394 7.69 -19.03 -4.38
C PRO A 394 6.38 -19.82 -4.40
N GLU A 395 6.48 -21.12 -4.07
CA GLU A 395 5.31 -21.99 -4.00
C GLU A 395 4.33 -21.52 -2.91
N GLY A 396 3.06 -21.42 -3.26
CA GLY A 396 2.01 -21.00 -2.33
C GLY A 396 1.85 -19.49 -2.17
N TYR A 397 2.49 -18.70 -3.03
CA TYR A 397 2.32 -17.25 -3.14
C TYR A 397 1.88 -16.88 -4.57
N PHE A 398 1.31 -15.69 -4.70
CA PHE A 398 1.06 -15.04 -5.98
C PHE A 398 2.05 -13.90 -6.17
N ASP A 399 2.47 -13.64 -7.41
CA ASP A 399 3.28 -12.49 -7.79
C ASP A 399 2.65 -11.17 -7.32
N GLY A 400 3.47 -10.26 -6.82
CA GLY A 400 3.04 -8.95 -6.35
C GLY A 400 3.86 -7.82 -6.96
N ILE A 401 4.22 -6.81 -6.16
CA ILE A 401 4.90 -5.61 -6.65
C ILE A 401 6.39 -5.71 -6.35
N ASP A 402 7.17 -5.94 -7.41
CA ASP A 402 8.63 -5.85 -7.38
C ASP A 402 9.12 -4.41 -7.32
N ARG A 403 10.26 -4.21 -6.65
CA ARG A 403 10.83 -2.88 -6.49
C ARG A 403 12.31 -2.80 -6.87
N PRO A 404 12.67 -1.92 -7.83
CA PRO A 404 14.07 -1.67 -8.14
C PRO A 404 14.79 -0.94 -7.00
N GLY A 405 16.05 -1.31 -6.82
CA GLY A 405 16.86 -0.82 -5.70
C GLY A 405 17.71 0.42 -5.98
N THR A 406 18.71 0.62 -5.13
CA THR A 406 19.50 1.86 -5.04
C THR A 406 20.39 2.16 -6.25
N ALA A 407 20.70 1.17 -7.09
CA ALA A 407 21.47 1.35 -8.33
C ALA A 407 20.59 1.50 -9.58
N GLY A 408 19.29 1.80 -9.38
CA GLY A 408 18.32 2.03 -10.43
C GLY A 408 17.80 0.73 -11.08
N GLY A 409 17.16 0.89 -12.23
CA GLY A 409 16.49 -0.19 -12.95
C GLY A 409 14.97 -0.06 -12.92
N SER A 410 14.28 -1.11 -13.37
CA SER A 410 12.83 -1.20 -13.43
C SER A 410 12.38 -2.64 -13.22
N ALA A 411 11.32 -2.84 -12.43
CA ALA A 411 10.55 -4.07 -12.45
C ALA A 411 9.89 -4.24 -13.82
N LEU A 412 9.86 -5.49 -14.32
CA LEU A 412 9.23 -5.83 -15.59
C LEU A 412 7.75 -6.19 -15.38
N ALA A 413 6.96 -6.07 -16.44
CA ALA A 413 5.51 -6.21 -16.37
C ALA A 413 5.01 -7.66 -16.25
N ASP A 414 5.88 -8.63 -16.51
CA ASP A 414 5.63 -10.06 -16.35
C ASP A 414 5.82 -10.57 -14.91
N GLY A 415 6.23 -9.70 -13.99
CA GLY A 415 6.51 -10.07 -12.60
C GLY A 415 7.86 -10.78 -12.45
N ASP A 416 8.27 -11.02 -11.20
CA ASP A 416 9.47 -11.78 -10.83
C ASP A 416 10.80 -11.29 -11.44
N GLN A 417 10.89 -10.09 -12.01
CA GLN A 417 12.10 -9.64 -12.72
C GLN A 417 12.36 -8.14 -12.58
N ILE A 418 13.56 -7.81 -12.12
CA ILE A 418 14.08 -6.44 -12.09
C ILE A 418 15.28 -6.35 -13.03
N ALA A 419 15.29 -5.39 -13.94
CA ALA A 419 16.37 -5.21 -14.92
C ALA A 419 16.94 -3.78 -14.90
N GLY A 420 18.17 -3.62 -15.40
CA GLY A 420 18.76 -2.30 -15.66
C GLY A 420 19.51 -1.67 -14.47
N ALA A 421 19.89 -2.46 -13.46
CA ALA A 421 20.74 -2.01 -12.36
C ALA A 421 22.15 -1.68 -12.89
N VAL A 422 22.63 -0.45 -12.69
CA VAL A 422 23.95 -0.03 -13.18
C VAL A 422 24.97 -0.10 -12.07
N LEU A 423 25.82 -1.12 -12.10
CA LEU A 423 26.90 -1.32 -11.14
C LEU A 423 28.19 -0.68 -11.62
N ARG A 424 28.75 0.22 -10.82
CA ARG A 424 30.12 0.74 -10.96
C ARG A 424 31.07 -0.01 -10.04
N SER A 425 32.39 0.18 -10.21
CA SER A 425 33.41 -0.35 -9.30
C SER A 425 33.04 -0.13 -7.83
N GLY A 426 32.95 -1.22 -7.05
CA GLY A 426 32.63 -1.21 -5.62
C GLY A 426 31.18 -0.86 -5.25
N THR A 427 30.27 -0.79 -6.21
CA THR A 427 28.85 -0.48 -5.95
C THR A 427 28.20 -1.53 -5.08
N LYS A 428 27.47 -1.06 -4.06
CA LYS A 428 26.55 -1.89 -3.25
C LYS A 428 25.13 -1.52 -3.63
N ALA A 429 24.54 -2.29 -4.52
CA ALA A 429 23.17 -2.13 -4.96
C ALA A 429 22.26 -2.86 -3.95
N LEU A 430 21.44 -2.08 -3.26
CA LEU A 430 20.59 -2.53 -2.15
C LEU A 430 19.12 -2.43 -2.54
N ASP A 431 18.26 -3.13 -1.83
CA ASP A 431 16.79 -3.00 -1.90
C ASP A 431 16.20 -3.38 -3.27
N TYR A 432 16.75 -4.42 -3.91
CA TYR A 432 16.15 -5.07 -5.08
C TYR A 432 15.15 -6.13 -4.59
N ASP A 433 13.99 -5.66 -4.14
CA ASP A 433 13.05 -6.47 -3.36
C ASP A 433 11.92 -7.04 -4.25
N PHE A 434 11.52 -8.28 -3.98
CA PHE A 434 10.40 -9.00 -4.61
C PHE A 434 9.27 -9.15 -3.59
N GLY A 435 8.11 -8.58 -3.92
CA GLY A 435 6.97 -8.49 -3.02
C GLY A 435 5.90 -9.49 -3.41
N GLU A 436 5.66 -10.48 -2.54
CA GLU A 436 4.79 -11.62 -2.83
C GLU A 436 3.45 -11.54 -2.10
N ILE A 437 2.38 -12.01 -2.72
CA ILE A 437 1.03 -11.95 -2.18
C ILE A 437 0.63 -13.30 -1.59
N ARG A 438 0.28 -13.31 -0.29
CA ARG A 438 -0.25 -14.52 0.35
C ARG A 438 -1.67 -14.84 -0.14
N PRO A 439 -1.98 -16.12 -0.44
CA PRO A 439 -3.31 -16.54 -0.82
C PRO A 439 -4.30 -16.29 0.31
N ALA A 440 -5.52 -15.91 -0.07
CA ALA A 440 -6.67 -15.84 0.80
C ALA A 440 -7.50 -17.14 0.73
N ARG A 441 -8.48 -17.27 1.62
CA ARG A 441 -9.44 -18.38 1.62
C ARG A 441 -10.82 -17.95 2.10
N LEU A 442 -11.83 -18.69 1.67
CA LEU A 442 -13.24 -18.53 2.08
C LEU A 442 -13.82 -19.85 2.58
N SER A 443 -14.65 -19.79 3.61
CA SER A 443 -15.36 -20.96 4.12
C SER A 443 -16.63 -20.58 4.87
N GLY A 444 -17.54 -21.54 4.97
CA GLY A 444 -18.81 -21.38 5.66
C GLY A 444 -19.56 -22.71 5.77
N ARG A 445 -20.83 -22.63 6.14
CA ARG A 445 -21.71 -23.79 6.39
C ARG A 445 -23.10 -23.58 5.82
N VAL A 446 -23.73 -24.65 5.37
CA VAL A 446 -25.19 -24.70 5.13
C VAL A 446 -25.84 -25.54 6.24
N TYR A 447 -26.92 -25.05 6.83
CA TYR A 447 -27.59 -25.71 7.96
C TYR A 447 -29.08 -25.39 8.05
N LEU A 448 -29.83 -26.22 8.77
CA LEU A 448 -31.24 -26.00 9.10
C LEU A 448 -31.34 -25.00 10.26
N ASP A 449 -31.71 -23.77 9.97
CA ASP A 449 -32.00 -22.71 10.93
C ASP A 449 -33.45 -22.87 11.43
N HIS A 450 -33.65 -23.28 12.68
CA HIS A 450 -35.00 -23.62 13.15
C HIS A 450 -35.81 -22.39 13.57
N ASN A 451 -35.11 -21.32 13.97
CA ASN A 451 -35.70 -20.11 14.54
C ASN A 451 -35.50 -18.87 13.64
N ASN A 452 -34.87 -19.05 12.48
CA ASN A 452 -34.54 -18.04 11.46
C ASN A 452 -33.67 -16.90 11.99
N ASN A 453 -32.76 -17.17 12.94
CA ASN A 453 -31.90 -16.15 13.53
C ASN A 453 -30.62 -15.89 12.71
N GLY A 454 -30.28 -16.77 11.78
CA GLY A 454 -29.08 -16.77 10.95
C GLY A 454 -27.81 -17.21 11.70
N VAL A 455 -27.94 -17.86 12.85
CA VAL A 455 -26.83 -18.36 13.67
C VAL A 455 -26.97 -19.86 13.88
N PHE A 456 -25.93 -20.62 13.50
CA PHE A 456 -25.94 -22.07 13.71
C PHE A 456 -25.90 -22.44 15.21
N ASP A 457 -27.05 -22.78 15.76
CA ASP A 457 -27.25 -23.16 17.15
C ASP A 457 -26.95 -24.65 17.41
N ALA A 458 -26.65 -25.01 18.66
CA ALA A 458 -26.27 -26.39 19.02
C ALA A 458 -27.36 -27.45 18.74
N SER A 459 -28.63 -27.03 18.62
CA SER A 459 -29.76 -27.91 18.30
C SER A 459 -30.00 -28.08 16.79
N GLU A 460 -29.31 -27.30 15.97
CA GLU A 460 -29.55 -27.20 14.54
C GLU A 460 -28.72 -28.22 13.75
N LYS A 461 -29.25 -28.61 12.59
CA LYS A 461 -28.69 -29.71 11.80
C LYS A 461 -27.91 -29.16 10.61
N PRO A 462 -26.64 -29.55 10.42
CA PRO A 462 -25.93 -29.21 9.20
C PRO A 462 -26.52 -29.93 7.98
N LEU A 463 -26.42 -29.29 6.81
CA LEU A 463 -26.92 -29.83 5.54
C LEU A 463 -25.76 -30.17 4.60
N ALA A 464 -25.59 -31.47 4.35
CA ALA A 464 -24.55 -32.01 3.49
C ALA A 464 -25.01 -32.12 2.03
N GLY A 465 -24.08 -32.01 1.08
CA GLY A 465 -24.35 -32.19 -0.34
C GLY A 465 -24.93 -30.97 -1.05
N VAL A 466 -24.93 -29.80 -0.40
CA VAL A 466 -25.40 -28.54 -0.97
C VAL A 466 -24.26 -27.87 -1.74
N THR A 467 -24.56 -27.31 -2.91
CA THR A 467 -23.54 -26.69 -3.78
C THR A 467 -23.50 -25.20 -3.52
N VAL A 468 -22.31 -24.68 -3.26
CA VAL A 468 -22.02 -23.25 -3.14
C VAL A 468 -21.05 -22.86 -4.24
N TYR A 469 -21.38 -21.85 -5.04
CA TYR A 469 -20.52 -21.29 -6.06
C TYR A 469 -19.71 -20.12 -5.50
N LEU A 470 -18.45 -20.02 -5.92
CA LEU A 470 -17.64 -18.81 -5.76
C LEU A 470 -17.89 -17.90 -6.95
N LEU A 471 -18.18 -16.63 -6.68
CA LEU A 471 -18.40 -15.60 -7.68
C LEU A 471 -17.22 -14.64 -7.73
N ASP A 472 -16.87 -14.17 -8.92
CA ASP A 472 -15.96 -13.02 -9.06
C ASP A 472 -16.66 -11.69 -8.75
N ALA A 473 -15.90 -10.59 -8.80
CA ALA A 473 -16.39 -9.24 -8.54
C ALA A 473 -17.53 -8.79 -9.49
N SER A 474 -17.68 -9.42 -10.66
CA SER A 474 -18.77 -9.14 -11.61
C SER A 474 -20.00 -10.03 -11.38
N GLY A 475 -19.94 -10.94 -10.41
CA GLY A 475 -21.00 -11.87 -10.07
C GLY A 475 -21.02 -13.14 -10.92
N ILE A 476 -19.96 -13.43 -11.67
CA ILE A 476 -19.85 -14.63 -12.50
C ILE A 476 -19.27 -15.79 -11.67
N ARG A 477 -19.84 -16.98 -11.83
CA ARG A 477 -19.37 -18.21 -11.15
C ARG A 477 -17.97 -18.59 -11.66
N VAL A 478 -16.99 -18.59 -10.77
CA VAL A 478 -15.58 -18.94 -11.04
C VAL A 478 -15.12 -20.20 -10.29
N GLY A 479 -15.90 -20.68 -9.32
CA GLY A 479 -15.61 -21.91 -8.59
C GLY A 479 -16.87 -22.53 -8.01
N ALA A 480 -16.76 -23.77 -7.51
CA ALA A 480 -17.83 -24.44 -6.78
C ALA A 480 -17.26 -25.33 -5.66
N ALA A 481 -17.95 -25.38 -4.54
CA ALA A 481 -17.72 -26.27 -3.42
C ALA A 481 -19.02 -26.99 -3.05
N VAL A 482 -18.90 -28.19 -2.48
CA VAL A 482 -20.06 -28.96 -1.99
C VAL A 482 -19.90 -29.16 -0.50
N THR A 483 -20.96 -28.92 0.26
CA THR A 483 -20.93 -29.05 1.72
C THR A 483 -20.68 -30.49 2.15
N ASP A 484 -19.81 -30.67 3.14
CA ASP A 484 -19.49 -31.98 3.70
C ASP A 484 -20.55 -32.46 4.72
N SER A 485 -20.28 -33.58 5.40
CA SER A 485 -21.21 -34.14 6.41
C SER A 485 -21.51 -33.23 7.60
N GLN A 486 -20.69 -32.19 7.81
CA GLN A 486 -20.88 -31.16 8.84
C GLN A 486 -21.43 -29.86 8.23
N GLY A 487 -21.91 -29.92 6.98
CA GLY A 487 -22.47 -28.79 6.26
C GLY A 487 -21.42 -27.77 5.80
N THR A 488 -20.13 -28.05 5.97
CA THR A 488 -19.07 -27.05 5.73
C THR A 488 -18.57 -27.09 4.30
N TYR A 489 -18.29 -25.92 3.71
CA TYR A 489 -17.63 -25.75 2.41
C TYR A 489 -16.41 -24.82 2.54
N ARG A 490 -15.47 -24.92 1.58
CA ARG A 490 -14.28 -24.07 1.55
C ARG A 490 -13.73 -23.83 0.14
N PHE A 491 -13.15 -22.66 -0.06
CA PHE A 491 -12.36 -22.24 -1.22
C PHE A 491 -10.98 -21.83 -0.71
N GLU A 492 -9.95 -22.56 -1.15
CA GLU A 492 -8.55 -22.35 -0.75
C GLU A 492 -7.77 -21.70 -1.91
N ASN A 493 -6.59 -21.14 -1.60
CA ASN A 493 -5.67 -20.58 -2.59
C ASN A 493 -6.31 -19.52 -3.50
N LEU A 494 -7.10 -18.62 -2.92
CA LEU A 494 -7.72 -17.51 -3.64
C LEU A 494 -6.73 -16.36 -3.78
N GLU A 495 -6.57 -15.84 -4.99
CA GLU A 495 -5.88 -14.56 -5.17
C GLU A 495 -6.69 -13.47 -4.47
N PRO A 496 -6.09 -12.62 -3.61
CA PRO A 496 -6.87 -11.67 -2.83
C PRO A 496 -7.54 -10.62 -3.72
N GLY A 497 -8.83 -10.40 -3.49
CA GLY A 497 -9.69 -9.64 -4.37
C GLY A 497 -11.11 -9.60 -3.83
N VAL A 498 -12.07 -9.26 -4.70
CA VAL A 498 -13.49 -9.18 -4.34
C VAL A 498 -14.21 -10.41 -4.87
N PHE A 499 -14.87 -11.13 -3.98
CA PHE A 499 -15.61 -12.35 -4.29
C PHE A 499 -17.08 -12.25 -3.86
N GLY A 500 -17.89 -13.17 -4.37
CA GLY A 500 -19.21 -13.47 -3.85
C GLY A 500 -19.39 -14.96 -3.64
N LEU A 501 -20.51 -15.33 -3.04
CA LEU A 501 -20.92 -16.72 -2.84
C LEU A 501 -22.36 -16.86 -3.29
N GLU A 502 -22.70 -17.98 -3.92
CA GLU A 502 -24.07 -18.28 -4.34
C GLU A 502 -24.40 -19.73 -4.00
N GLU A 503 -25.30 -19.95 -3.06
CA GLU A 503 -25.85 -21.25 -2.77
C GLU A 503 -26.87 -21.69 -3.83
N VAL A 504 -26.99 -23.00 -4.02
CA VAL A 504 -28.13 -23.61 -4.69
C VAL A 504 -29.13 -24.06 -3.63
N GLN A 505 -30.29 -23.38 -3.55
CA GLN A 505 -31.37 -23.75 -2.63
C GLN A 505 -31.58 -25.28 -2.56
N PRO A 506 -31.37 -25.89 -1.38
CA PRO A 506 -31.61 -27.30 -1.20
C PRO A 506 -33.11 -27.63 -1.31
N SER A 507 -33.43 -28.67 -2.08
CA SER A 507 -34.83 -29.07 -2.31
C SER A 507 -35.52 -29.49 -1.01
N GLY A 508 -36.72 -28.95 -0.77
CA GLY A 508 -37.54 -29.24 0.40
C GLY A 508 -37.34 -28.29 1.59
N TYR A 509 -36.47 -27.29 1.43
CA TYR A 509 -36.26 -26.19 2.37
C TYR A 509 -36.72 -24.86 1.75
N LEU A 510 -37.00 -23.89 2.60
CA LEU A 510 -37.21 -22.49 2.23
C LEU A 510 -35.95 -21.70 2.62
N ASP A 511 -35.61 -20.69 1.83
CA ASP A 511 -34.58 -19.72 2.17
C ASP A 511 -34.82 -19.10 3.55
N GLY A 512 -33.81 -19.18 4.40
CA GLY A 512 -33.78 -18.60 5.72
C GLY A 512 -32.88 -17.37 5.75
N LYS A 513 -32.14 -17.22 6.85
CA LYS A 513 -31.30 -16.06 7.05
C LYS A 513 -29.84 -16.44 6.87
N ASP A 514 -29.23 -15.86 5.86
CA ASP A 514 -27.80 -15.94 5.61
C ASP A 514 -26.97 -15.10 6.59
N SER A 515 -25.79 -15.60 6.91
CA SER A 515 -24.79 -14.95 7.74
C SER A 515 -23.54 -14.62 6.94
N LEU A 516 -23.19 -13.33 6.93
CA LEU A 516 -21.94 -12.87 6.38
C LEU A 516 -20.77 -13.32 7.26
N GLY A 517 -19.68 -13.71 6.61
CA GLY A 517 -18.49 -14.19 7.29
C GLY A 517 -17.62 -13.11 7.92
N THR A 518 -16.51 -13.56 8.50
CA THR A 518 -15.57 -12.79 9.33
C THR A 518 -14.92 -11.61 8.62
N VAL A 519 -14.86 -11.62 7.28
CA VAL A 519 -14.25 -10.56 6.47
C VAL A 519 -15.30 -9.68 5.77
N GLY A 520 -16.56 -9.76 6.22
CA GLY A 520 -17.66 -8.91 5.75
C GLY A 520 -18.22 -9.33 4.40
N GLY A 521 -18.77 -8.37 3.66
CA GLY A 521 -19.53 -8.61 2.43
C GLY A 521 -20.90 -7.94 2.46
N GLY A 522 -21.69 -8.18 1.43
CA GLY A 522 -23.09 -7.82 1.34
C GLY A 522 -23.93 -9.02 0.88
N THR A 523 -25.24 -8.95 1.06
CA THR A 523 -26.20 -9.91 0.50
C THR A 523 -26.82 -9.33 -0.78
N ASP A 524 -27.15 -10.20 -1.75
CA ASP A 524 -27.65 -9.84 -3.08
C ASP A 524 -28.89 -10.66 -3.46
N GLY A 525 -29.85 -10.72 -2.55
CA GLY A 525 -31.03 -11.58 -2.66
C GLY A 525 -30.83 -12.94 -2.00
N ASN A 526 -31.78 -13.82 -2.24
CA ASN A 526 -31.81 -15.20 -1.73
C ASN A 526 -30.53 -15.97 -2.15
N ASP A 527 -29.95 -16.73 -1.24
CA ASP A 527 -28.81 -17.64 -1.43
C ASP A 527 -27.55 -16.94 -1.98
N ARG A 528 -27.42 -15.61 -1.86
CA ARG A 528 -26.36 -14.89 -2.56
C ARG A 528 -25.68 -13.81 -1.72
N MET A 529 -24.37 -13.94 -1.62
CA MET A 529 -23.46 -12.98 -0.99
C MET A 529 -22.52 -12.37 -2.05
N LYS A 530 -22.13 -11.12 -1.86
CA LYS A 530 -21.25 -10.36 -2.76
C LYS A 530 -20.32 -9.44 -1.98
N ASP A 531 -19.43 -8.74 -2.69
CA ASP A 531 -18.56 -7.71 -2.13
C ASP A 531 -17.69 -8.22 -0.97
N ILE A 532 -17.27 -9.49 -1.01
CA ILE A 532 -16.40 -10.10 -0.01
C ILE A 532 -14.95 -9.73 -0.35
N HIS A 533 -14.41 -8.75 0.36
CA HIS A 533 -13.06 -8.24 0.14
C HIS A 533 -12.03 -9.09 0.90
N LEU A 534 -11.29 -9.92 0.18
CA LEU A 534 -10.17 -10.68 0.73
C LEU A 534 -8.87 -9.90 0.55
N ALA A 535 -8.23 -9.53 1.66
CA ALA A 535 -6.86 -9.03 1.68
C ALA A 535 -5.85 -10.20 1.58
N PRO A 536 -4.57 -9.93 1.25
CA PRO A 536 -3.51 -10.94 1.29
C PRO A 536 -3.49 -11.73 2.60
N GLY A 537 -3.46 -13.06 2.50
CA GLY A 537 -3.48 -13.97 3.65
C GLY A 537 -4.81 -14.01 4.44
N ALA A 538 -5.84 -13.27 4.03
CA ALA A 538 -7.11 -13.21 4.76
C ALA A 538 -7.83 -14.57 4.75
N SER A 539 -8.44 -14.90 5.89
CA SER A 539 -9.27 -16.09 6.06
C SER A 539 -10.71 -15.65 6.35
N GLY A 540 -11.54 -15.63 5.31
CA GLY A 540 -12.96 -15.41 5.46
C GLY A 540 -13.65 -16.69 5.88
N GLU A 541 -14.26 -16.69 7.06
CA GLU A 541 -14.92 -17.85 7.66
C GLU A 541 -16.35 -17.49 8.02
N ARG A 542 -17.22 -18.49 8.23
CA ARG A 542 -18.62 -18.31 8.66
C ARG A 542 -19.50 -17.57 7.66
N TYR A 543 -19.25 -17.77 6.37
CA TYR A 543 -20.19 -17.41 5.32
C TYR A 543 -21.30 -18.45 5.28
N ASP A 544 -22.22 -18.38 6.23
CA ASP A 544 -23.15 -19.46 6.49
C ASP A 544 -24.50 -19.19 5.84
N PHE A 545 -25.10 -20.21 5.23
CA PHE A 545 -26.45 -20.15 4.67
C PHE A 545 -27.42 -20.94 5.56
N GLY A 546 -28.51 -20.26 5.93
CA GLY A 546 -29.49 -20.76 6.88
C GLY A 546 -30.76 -21.20 6.16
N GLU A 547 -31.15 -22.46 6.30
CA GLU A 547 -32.27 -23.07 5.59
C GLU A 547 -33.43 -23.36 6.53
N LEU A 548 -34.67 -23.17 6.08
CA LEU A 548 -35.87 -23.38 6.89
C LEU A 548 -36.66 -24.61 6.43
N LEU A 549 -37.29 -25.31 7.36
CA LEU A 549 -38.38 -26.22 7.02
C LEU A 549 -39.70 -25.43 6.87
N PRO A 550 -40.53 -25.74 5.85
CA PRO A 550 -41.82 -25.08 5.68
C PRO A 550 -42.81 -25.43 6.81
N ALA A 551 -43.42 -24.43 7.43
CA ALA A 551 -44.48 -24.59 8.41
C ALA A 551 -45.87 -24.64 7.74
N LYS A 552 -46.90 -25.06 8.49
CA LYS A 552 -48.29 -25.07 8.02
C LYS A 552 -49.32 -24.79 9.10
N ILE A 553 -50.45 -24.21 8.71
CA ILE A 553 -51.64 -24.00 9.54
C ILE A 553 -52.84 -24.69 8.88
N SER A 554 -53.65 -25.39 9.67
CA SER A 554 -54.86 -26.07 9.18
C SER A 554 -55.99 -26.07 10.21
N GLY A 555 -57.20 -26.23 9.73
CA GLY A 555 -58.41 -26.20 10.55
C GLY A 555 -59.65 -26.61 9.80
N TYR A 556 -60.79 -26.49 10.47
CA TYR A 556 -62.11 -26.84 9.93
C TYR A 556 -63.10 -25.69 10.11
N VAL A 557 -63.96 -25.50 9.12
CA VAL A 557 -65.21 -24.72 9.25
C VAL A 557 -66.38 -25.69 9.28
N PHE A 558 -67.29 -25.52 10.24
CA PHE A 558 -68.40 -26.45 10.44
C PHE A 558 -69.61 -25.78 11.12
N VAL A 559 -70.78 -26.39 10.97
CA VAL A 559 -72.01 -26.01 11.68
C VAL A 559 -72.06 -26.77 13.01
N ASP A 560 -72.04 -26.05 14.13
CA ASP A 560 -72.16 -26.60 15.49
C ASP A 560 -73.62 -27.01 15.75
N LEU A 561 -73.84 -28.32 15.86
CA LEU A 561 -75.16 -28.93 15.99
C LEU A 561 -75.54 -29.19 17.45
N PRO A 562 -76.85 -29.12 17.79
CA PRO A 562 -78.02 -29.11 16.90
C PRO A 562 -78.37 -27.75 16.30
N VAL A 563 -79.08 -27.72 15.18
CA VAL A 563 -79.71 -26.50 14.61
C VAL A 563 -80.62 -25.84 15.64
N VAL A 564 -80.56 -24.52 15.76
CA VAL A 564 -81.46 -23.74 16.64
C VAL A 564 -82.79 -23.51 15.93
N THR A 565 -83.91 -23.92 16.52
CA THR A 565 -85.25 -23.69 15.94
C THR A 565 -86.08 -22.71 16.75
N TYR A 566 -86.81 -21.80 16.10
CA TYR A 566 -87.73 -20.85 16.75
C TYR A 566 -89.09 -20.73 16.05
N ASP A 567 -90.15 -20.38 16.77
CA ASP A 567 -91.50 -20.30 16.21
C ASP A 567 -91.66 -19.10 15.25
N GLU A 568 -92.20 -19.35 14.05
CA GLU A 568 -92.43 -18.33 13.02
C GLU A 568 -93.37 -17.22 13.53
N GLY A 569 -92.89 -15.98 13.52
CA GLY A 569 -93.61 -14.81 14.06
C GLY A 569 -93.19 -14.40 15.49
N THR A 570 -92.28 -15.14 16.13
CA THR A 570 -91.58 -14.69 17.34
C THR A 570 -90.23 -14.04 16.99
N PRO A 571 -89.69 -13.13 17.82
CA PRO A 571 -88.34 -12.62 17.63
C PRO A 571 -87.33 -13.78 17.64
N PRO A 572 -86.35 -13.81 16.73
CA PRO A 572 -85.31 -14.83 16.75
C PRO A 572 -84.52 -14.77 18.09
N PRO A 573 -83.93 -15.90 18.52
CA PRO A 573 -83.11 -15.93 19.73
C PRO A 573 -81.94 -14.95 19.63
N ASP A 574 -81.55 -14.37 20.76
CA ASP A 574 -80.39 -13.48 20.84
C ASP A 574 -79.11 -14.26 20.49
N PRO A 575 -78.34 -13.85 19.46
CA PRO A 575 -77.08 -14.50 19.08
C PRO A 575 -76.10 -14.67 20.23
N ILE A 576 -76.01 -13.70 21.15
CA ILE A 576 -75.07 -13.76 22.29
C ILE A 576 -75.45 -14.86 23.29
N GLU A 577 -76.75 -15.09 23.49
CA GLU A 577 -77.23 -16.15 24.39
C GLU A 577 -77.09 -17.53 23.75
N LEU A 578 -77.19 -17.64 22.42
CA LEU A 578 -76.93 -18.88 21.70
C LEU A 578 -75.49 -19.35 21.90
N LEU A 579 -74.52 -18.45 21.82
CA LEU A 579 -73.10 -18.75 22.03
C LEU A 579 -72.81 -19.36 23.42
N ARG A 580 -73.56 -18.99 24.46
CA ARG A 580 -73.38 -19.55 25.83
C ARG A 580 -73.81 -21.02 25.95
N THR A 581 -74.51 -21.54 24.96
CA THR A 581 -75.04 -22.92 24.96
C THR A 581 -74.27 -23.89 24.06
N ARG A 582 -73.22 -23.40 23.40
CA ARG A 582 -72.44 -24.10 22.37
C ARG A 582 -71.05 -24.45 22.88
N ASP A 583 -70.42 -25.46 22.27
CA ASP A 583 -69.07 -25.88 22.65
C ASP A 583 -68.00 -25.43 21.66
N GLY A 584 -68.35 -25.13 20.40
CA GLY A 584 -67.39 -24.70 19.39
C GLY A 584 -66.34 -25.76 19.02
N VAL A 585 -66.57 -27.03 19.39
CA VAL A 585 -65.63 -28.12 19.19
C VAL A 585 -66.10 -29.02 18.06
N PHE A 586 -65.32 -29.09 16.98
CA PHE A 586 -65.64 -29.96 15.85
C PHE A 586 -65.70 -31.44 16.24
N GLY A 587 -66.88 -32.06 16.13
CA GLY A 587 -67.13 -33.45 16.51
C GLY A 587 -67.99 -34.24 15.52
N PRO A 588 -68.20 -35.56 15.75
CA PRO A 588 -68.94 -36.44 14.84
C PRO A 588 -70.42 -36.09 14.63
N GLY A 589 -70.97 -35.20 15.46
CA GLY A 589 -72.34 -34.73 15.40
C GLY A 589 -72.52 -33.46 14.57
N ASP A 590 -71.43 -32.79 14.17
CA ASP A 590 -71.44 -31.52 13.46
C ASP A 590 -71.40 -31.70 11.95
N GLN A 591 -71.84 -30.68 11.23
CA GLN A 591 -71.86 -30.68 9.76
C GLN A 591 -70.71 -29.84 9.21
N PRO A 592 -69.71 -30.42 8.50
CA PRO A 592 -68.63 -29.63 7.92
C PRO A 592 -69.13 -28.69 6.81
N LEU A 593 -68.49 -27.53 6.67
CA LEU A 593 -68.90 -26.48 5.73
C LEU A 593 -67.82 -26.22 4.67
N GLY A 594 -68.08 -26.68 3.45
CA GLY A 594 -67.21 -26.46 2.30
C GLY A 594 -67.55 -25.20 1.51
N GLY A 595 -66.53 -24.60 0.87
CA GLY A 595 -66.68 -23.41 0.04
C GLY A 595 -66.47 -22.08 0.76
N VAL A 596 -66.03 -22.10 2.03
CA VAL A 596 -65.77 -20.90 2.83
C VAL A 596 -64.35 -20.38 2.58
N VAL A 597 -64.22 -19.07 2.39
CA VAL A 597 -62.93 -18.42 2.12
C VAL A 597 -62.23 -18.09 3.44
N ILE A 598 -61.02 -18.62 3.60
CA ILE A 598 -60.14 -18.36 4.73
C ILE A 598 -58.94 -17.53 4.25
N ARG A 599 -58.62 -16.45 4.95
CA ARG A 599 -57.52 -15.53 4.65
C ARG A 599 -56.45 -15.63 5.72
N LEU A 600 -55.18 -15.61 5.29
CA LEU A 600 -54.05 -15.53 6.19
C LEU A 600 -53.70 -14.05 6.45
N GLY A 601 -53.60 -13.69 7.72
CA GLY A 601 -53.12 -12.40 8.20
C GLY A 601 -51.80 -12.53 8.95
N ASP A 602 -51.09 -11.42 9.08
CA ASP A 602 -49.93 -11.32 9.96
C ASP A 602 -50.34 -11.30 11.44
N ALA A 603 -49.39 -11.00 12.34
CA ALA A 603 -49.61 -10.94 13.79
C ALA A 603 -50.75 -9.98 14.20
N ASN A 604 -51.05 -8.99 13.36
CA ASN A 604 -52.01 -7.93 13.60
C ASN A 604 -53.28 -8.09 12.76
N GLY A 605 -53.41 -9.16 11.96
CA GLY A 605 -54.57 -9.42 11.11
C GLY A 605 -54.54 -8.72 9.75
N VAL A 606 -53.44 -8.04 9.40
CA VAL A 606 -53.25 -7.48 8.06
C VAL A 606 -53.03 -8.63 7.08
N PRO A 607 -53.69 -8.67 5.90
CA PRO A 607 -53.52 -9.78 4.97
C PRO A 607 -52.06 -10.01 4.59
N VAL A 608 -51.58 -11.25 4.76
CA VAL A 608 -50.31 -11.68 4.19
C VAL A 608 -50.48 -11.76 2.69
N LEU A 609 -49.59 -11.12 1.95
CA LEU A 609 -49.67 -11.05 0.50
C LEU A 609 -48.76 -12.10 -0.14
N ASN A 610 -49.20 -12.67 -1.26
CA ASN A 610 -48.35 -13.49 -2.11
C ASN A 610 -47.37 -12.60 -2.91
N ALA A 611 -46.48 -13.22 -3.70
CA ALA A 611 -45.51 -12.50 -4.52
C ALA A 611 -46.12 -11.54 -5.57
N ALA A 612 -47.42 -11.68 -5.88
CA ALA A 612 -48.17 -10.78 -6.76
C ALA A 612 -48.83 -9.61 -6.03
N GLY A 613 -48.69 -9.53 -4.70
CA GLY A 613 -49.31 -8.50 -3.87
C GLY A 613 -50.78 -8.78 -3.52
N GLU A 614 -51.26 -10.00 -3.74
CA GLU A 614 -52.65 -10.40 -3.44
C GLU A 614 -52.73 -11.16 -2.10
N PRO A 615 -53.80 -11.00 -1.31
CA PRO A 615 -53.99 -11.75 -0.07
C PRO A 615 -53.89 -13.26 -0.26
N ILE A 616 -53.12 -13.93 0.59
CA ILE A 616 -53.07 -15.38 0.67
C ILE A 616 -54.40 -15.87 1.24
N THR A 617 -55.13 -16.62 0.43
CA THR A 617 -56.43 -17.20 0.79
C THR A 617 -56.48 -18.67 0.41
N THR A 618 -57.33 -19.42 1.10
CA THR A 618 -57.68 -20.80 0.79
C THR A 618 -59.20 -20.98 0.92
N VAL A 619 -59.73 -22.03 0.31
CA VAL A 619 -61.17 -22.32 0.36
C VAL A 619 -61.38 -23.68 1.01
N THR A 620 -62.28 -23.76 1.98
CA THR A 620 -62.58 -25.02 2.67
C THR A 620 -63.06 -26.07 1.68
N ARG A 621 -62.54 -27.29 1.83
CA ARG A 621 -62.96 -28.47 1.05
C ARG A 621 -64.36 -28.92 1.48
N SER A 622 -64.96 -29.88 0.77
CA SER A 622 -66.32 -30.39 1.07
C SER A 622 -66.48 -30.98 2.48
N ASP A 623 -65.37 -31.35 3.13
CA ASP A 623 -65.29 -31.84 4.50
C ASP A 623 -64.94 -30.73 5.52
N GLY A 624 -65.06 -29.45 5.13
CA GLY A 624 -64.81 -28.29 5.97
C GLY A 624 -63.33 -27.94 6.17
N TYR A 625 -62.40 -28.77 5.70
CA TYR A 625 -60.97 -28.59 5.96
C TYR A 625 -60.34 -27.48 5.13
N TYR A 626 -59.47 -26.68 5.75
CA TYR A 626 -58.59 -25.74 5.09
C TYR A 626 -57.13 -25.89 5.55
N GLU A 627 -56.18 -25.49 4.70
CA GLU A 627 -54.77 -25.43 5.06
C GLU A 627 -54.01 -24.33 4.32
N PHE A 628 -52.98 -23.83 4.99
CA PHE A 628 -51.90 -22.99 4.46
C PHE A 628 -50.59 -23.76 4.62
N THR A 629 -49.85 -23.94 3.52
CA THR A 629 -48.53 -24.60 3.49
C THR A 629 -47.43 -23.60 3.17
N ASP A 630 -46.17 -24.05 3.27
CA ASP A 630 -44.99 -23.26 2.87
C ASP A 630 -44.89 -21.94 3.63
N LEU A 631 -45.34 -21.95 4.88
CA LEU A 631 -45.28 -20.79 5.77
C LEU A 631 -43.88 -20.65 6.34
N LEU A 632 -43.38 -19.42 6.32
CA LEU A 632 -42.18 -19.05 7.07
C LEU A 632 -42.47 -19.10 8.58
N PRO A 633 -41.44 -19.24 9.43
CA PRO A 633 -41.57 -19.00 10.86
C PRO A 633 -42.11 -17.59 11.11
N GLY A 634 -43.09 -17.45 12.00
CA GLY A 634 -43.76 -16.17 12.20
C GLY A 634 -45.00 -16.25 13.07
N VAL A 635 -45.64 -15.09 13.24
CA VAL A 635 -46.90 -14.97 13.98
C VAL A 635 -48.00 -14.65 12.99
N TYR A 636 -49.03 -15.50 12.96
CA TYR A 636 -50.09 -15.46 11.97
C TYR A 636 -51.46 -15.24 12.61
N THR A 637 -52.37 -14.74 11.80
CA THR A 637 -53.80 -14.70 12.05
C THR A 637 -54.49 -15.51 10.97
N VAL A 638 -55.51 -16.29 11.33
CA VAL A 638 -56.43 -16.86 10.34
C VAL A 638 -57.76 -16.14 10.47
N ILE A 639 -58.30 -15.69 9.33
CA ILE A 639 -59.53 -14.90 9.26
C ILE A 639 -60.51 -15.62 8.36
N GLU A 640 -61.71 -15.88 8.84
CA GLU A 640 -62.81 -16.41 8.05
C GLU A 640 -63.59 -15.27 7.40
N THR A 641 -63.96 -15.46 6.14
CA THR A 641 -65.01 -14.67 5.51
C THR A 641 -66.35 -15.28 5.88
N HIS A 642 -67.11 -14.60 6.73
CA HIS A 642 -68.36 -15.13 7.28
C HIS A 642 -69.29 -15.69 6.19
N PRO A 643 -69.75 -16.95 6.31
CA PRO A 643 -70.62 -17.57 5.31
C PRO A 643 -72.07 -17.09 5.39
N ASP A 644 -72.66 -16.73 4.24
CA ASP A 644 -74.05 -16.28 4.16
C ASP A 644 -75.04 -17.32 4.72
N GLY A 645 -75.98 -16.86 5.55
CA GLY A 645 -77.10 -17.67 6.08
C GLY A 645 -76.82 -18.37 7.41
N TYR A 646 -75.66 -18.11 8.02
CA TYR A 646 -75.28 -18.62 9.34
C TYR A 646 -75.16 -17.47 10.36
N ILE A 647 -75.08 -17.84 11.64
CA ILE A 647 -74.76 -16.93 12.74
C ILE A 647 -73.42 -17.36 13.32
N ASP A 648 -72.51 -16.42 13.56
CA ASP A 648 -71.20 -16.65 14.18
C ASP A 648 -71.30 -17.57 15.41
N GLY A 649 -70.43 -18.58 15.46
CA GLY A 649 -70.30 -19.50 16.60
C GLY A 649 -69.07 -19.21 17.48
N LEU A 650 -68.58 -20.25 18.17
CA LEU A 650 -67.38 -20.21 19.00
C LEU A 650 -66.16 -20.75 18.25
N ASN A 651 -65.25 -19.86 17.87
CA ASN A 651 -63.96 -20.20 17.28
C ASN A 651 -63.04 -20.83 18.34
N THR A 652 -62.30 -21.86 17.92
CA THR A 652 -61.43 -22.65 18.81
C THR A 652 -59.98 -22.60 18.35
N VAL A 653 -59.08 -22.30 19.29
CA VAL A 653 -57.64 -22.23 19.04
C VAL A 653 -57.04 -23.61 18.75
N GLY A 654 -56.05 -23.64 17.86
CA GLY A 654 -55.37 -24.86 17.44
C GLY A 654 -54.19 -25.30 18.33
N THR A 655 -53.45 -26.28 17.85
CA THR A 655 -52.37 -26.99 18.57
C THR A 655 -51.18 -26.13 18.97
N LYS A 656 -50.96 -24.98 18.32
CA LYS A 656 -49.86 -24.04 18.64
C LYS A 656 -50.33 -22.83 19.45
N GLY A 657 -51.52 -22.91 20.05
CA GLY A 657 -52.11 -21.81 20.80
C GLY A 657 -52.61 -20.71 19.86
N GLY A 658 -52.68 -19.49 20.38
CA GLY A 658 -53.32 -18.34 19.73
C GLY A 658 -54.47 -17.80 20.58
N PHE A 659 -55.22 -16.87 20.02
CA PHE A 659 -56.38 -16.27 20.67
C PHE A 659 -57.55 -16.23 19.69
N ALA A 660 -58.65 -16.90 20.03
CA ALA A 660 -59.86 -16.89 19.22
C ALA A 660 -60.67 -15.62 19.52
N VAL A 661 -60.95 -14.83 18.48
CA VAL A 661 -61.76 -13.62 18.56
C VAL A 661 -63.23 -14.03 18.40
N ASN A 662 -63.91 -14.21 19.54
CA ASN A 662 -65.32 -14.56 19.62
C ASN A 662 -66.16 -13.35 20.06
N ALA A 663 -67.42 -13.26 19.61
CA ALA A 663 -68.32 -12.14 19.98
C ALA A 663 -68.52 -12.01 21.50
N LEU A 664 -68.56 -13.12 22.24
CA LEU A 664 -68.57 -13.14 23.71
C LEU A 664 -67.31 -12.51 24.30
N SER A 665 -66.14 -12.83 23.75
CA SER A 665 -64.86 -12.31 24.24
C SER A 665 -64.74 -10.81 23.99
N ILE A 666 -65.19 -10.32 22.84
CA ILE A 666 -65.21 -8.88 22.51
C ILE A 666 -66.18 -8.11 23.43
N LEU A 667 -67.33 -8.68 23.78
CA LEU A 667 -68.30 -8.05 24.68
C LEU A 667 -67.75 -7.93 26.12
N GLU A 668 -67.00 -8.93 26.57
CA GLU A 668 -66.41 -8.99 27.91
C GLU A 668 -65.14 -8.14 28.03
N ASP A 669 -64.35 -8.03 26.95
CA ASP A 669 -63.19 -7.15 26.85
C ASP A 669 -63.07 -6.53 25.45
N PRO A 670 -63.68 -5.35 25.21
CA PRO A 670 -63.61 -4.65 23.92
C PRO A 670 -62.19 -4.25 23.51
N GLY A 671 -61.24 -4.24 24.46
CA GLY A 671 -59.83 -3.95 24.20
C GLY A 671 -59.12 -5.02 23.37
N ILE A 672 -59.71 -6.20 23.19
CA ILE A 672 -59.19 -7.28 22.35
C ILE A 672 -58.98 -6.84 20.89
N LEU A 673 -59.87 -5.98 20.37
CA LEU A 673 -59.77 -5.43 19.01
C LEU A 673 -58.84 -4.21 18.94
N ALA A 674 -58.49 -3.61 20.09
CA ALA A 674 -57.66 -2.41 20.14
C ALA A 674 -56.21 -2.75 19.79
N GLY A 675 -55.89 -2.67 18.49
CA GLY A 675 -54.56 -2.95 17.95
C GLY A 675 -54.52 -4.00 16.84
N LEU A 676 -55.66 -4.63 16.53
CA LEU A 676 -55.80 -5.56 15.41
C LEU A 676 -56.43 -4.84 14.21
N ALA A 677 -55.98 -5.14 13.00
CA ALA A 677 -56.57 -4.69 11.74
C ALA A 677 -57.79 -5.57 11.35
N LEU A 678 -58.66 -5.83 12.32
CA LEU A 678 -59.87 -6.66 12.17
C LEU A 678 -61.10 -5.82 12.50
N ASP A 679 -62.20 -6.03 11.77
CA ASP A 679 -63.50 -5.49 12.17
C ASP A 679 -64.09 -6.33 13.32
N ALA A 680 -64.97 -5.74 14.13
CA ALA A 680 -65.72 -6.46 15.16
C ALA A 680 -66.62 -7.58 14.59
N SER A 681 -66.86 -7.57 13.27
CA SER A 681 -67.57 -8.61 12.53
C SER A 681 -66.66 -9.63 11.84
N GLU A 682 -65.34 -9.47 11.89
CA GLU A 682 -64.41 -10.43 11.28
C GLU A 682 -64.07 -11.55 12.26
N GLN A 683 -64.41 -12.79 11.88
CA GLN A 683 -64.09 -13.97 12.67
C GLN A 683 -62.63 -14.35 12.47
N ALA A 684 -61.85 -14.36 13.56
CA ALA A 684 -60.42 -14.59 13.48
C ALA A 684 -59.83 -15.38 14.64
N ILE A 685 -58.75 -16.11 14.36
CA ILE A 685 -57.86 -16.67 15.38
C ILE A 685 -56.50 -16.00 15.18
N VAL A 686 -56.10 -15.18 16.15
CA VAL A 686 -54.91 -14.32 16.08
C VAL A 686 -53.75 -14.89 16.88
N ARG A 687 -52.54 -14.36 16.66
CA ARG A 687 -51.32 -14.65 17.44
C ARG A 687 -50.90 -16.13 17.41
N ILE A 688 -51.07 -16.78 16.26
CA ILE A 688 -50.61 -18.15 16.01
C ILE A 688 -49.10 -18.11 15.76
N VAL A 689 -48.30 -18.58 16.71
CA VAL A 689 -46.83 -18.61 16.57
C VAL A 689 -46.39 -19.93 15.93
N LEU A 690 -45.66 -19.85 14.81
CA LEU A 690 -45.04 -21.01 14.15
C LEU A 690 -43.52 -20.85 14.11
N LEU A 691 -42.80 -21.92 14.43
CA LEU A 691 -41.37 -22.09 14.12
C LEU A 691 -41.17 -22.85 12.80
N ALA A 692 -39.93 -22.97 12.31
CA ALA A 692 -39.64 -23.66 11.06
C ALA A 692 -40.07 -25.14 11.14
N GLY A 693 -40.84 -25.60 10.17
CA GLY A 693 -41.37 -26.97 10.11
C GLY A 693 -42.55 -27.25 11.04
N ASP A 694 -43.08 -26.24 11.74
CA ASP A 694 -44.20 -26.44 12.64
C ASP A 694 -45.50 -26.80 11.92
N VAL A 695 -46.30 -27.62 12.60
CA VAL A 695 -47.63 -28.05 12.13
C VAL A 695 -48.69 -27.56 13.10
N GLY A 696 -49.31 -26.42 12.76
CA GLY A 696 -50.49 -25.88 13.42
C GLY A 696 -51.76 -26.55 12.89
N GLN A 697 -52.55 -27.16 13.76
CA GLN A 697 -53.77 -27.87 13.39
C GLN A 697 -54.94 -27.48 14.29
N PHE A 698 -56.16 -27.71 13.82
CA PHE A 698 -57.40 -27.51 14.56
C PHE A 698 -57.70 -26.05 14.90
N TYR A 699 -57.31 -25.13 14.04
CA TYR A 699 -57.76 -23.73 14.07
C TYR A 699 -59.17 -23.66 13.50
N ASN A 700 -60.18 -23.85 14.33
CA ASN A 700 -61.53 -24.13 13.82
C ASN A 700 -62.46 -22.93 13.96
N PHE A 701 -63.30 -22.74 12.94
CA PHE A 701 -64.41 -21.80 12.94
C PHE A 701 -65.72 -22.57 12.99
N SER A 702 -66.60 -22.18 13.90
CA SER A 702 -67.91 -22.83 14.06
C SER A 702 -69.01 -21.86 13.71
N GLU A 703 -70.03 -22.34 13.03
CA GLU A 703 -71.19 -21.58 12.57
C GLU A 703 -72.47 -22.15 13.17
N LEU A 704 -73.46 -21.30 13.41
CA LEU A 704 -74.76 -21.71 13.93
C LEU A 704 -75.83 -21.53 12.85
N LEU A 705 -76.60 -22.60 12.62
CA LEU A 705 -77.77 -22.54 11.76
C LEU A 705 -79.02 -22.29 12.63
N VAL A 706 -79.80 -21.27 12.28
CA VAL A 706 -81.07 -20.95 12.93
C VAL A 706 -82.22 -21.07 11.93
N GLU A 707 -83.21 -21.91 12.23
CA GLU A 707 -84.38 -22.15 11.37
C GLU A 707 -85.68 -21.75 12.07
N SER A 708 -86.60 -21.11 11.34
CA SER A 708 -87.95 -20.87 11.84
C SER A 708 -88.87 -22.08 11.59
N VAL A 709 -89.67 -22.44 12.58
CA VAL A 709 -90.68 -23.51 12.50
C VAL A 709 -92.10 -22.91 12.55
N PRO A 710 -93.02 -23.27 11.62
CA PRO A 710 -94.38 -22.72 11.59
C PRO A 710 -95.25 -23.13 12.80
N VAL A 711 -96.00 -22.19 13.39
CA VAL A 711 -96.84 -22.44 14.58
C VAL A 711 -98.17 -23.14 14.23
N PRO A 712 -98.54 -24.29 14.85
CA PRO A 712 -99.86 -24.92 14.68
C PRO A 712 -100.99 -24.21 15.48
N PRO A 713 -102.27 -24.23 15.02
CA PRO A 713 -103.37 -23.44 15.60
C PRO A 713 -103.83 -23.93 16.99
N LYS A 714 -104.12 -22.98 17.89
CA LYS A 714 -104.41 -23.19 19.33
C LYS A 714 -105.90 -23.51 19.63
N PRO A 715 -106.22 -24.56 20.43
CA PRO A 715 -107.58 -24.86 20.91
C PRO A 715 -107.97 -24.15 22.24
N PRO A 716 -109.27 -24.06 22.59
CA PRO A 716 -109.80 -23.14 23.64
C PRO A 716 -109.65 -23.65 25.09
N GLN A 717 -109.49 -22.70 26.02
CA GLN A 717 -109.30 -22.90 27.47
C GLN A 717 -110.60 -23.20 28.26
N PRO A 718 -110.52 -24.04 29.32
CA PRO A 718 -111.42 -24.03 30.48
C PRO A 718 -110.74 -23.58 31.81
N PRO A 719 -111.51 -23.36 32.91
CA PRO A 719 -111.28 -22.26 33.87
C PRO A 719 -110.45 -22.57 35.14
N VAL A 720 -110.08 -21.47 35.80
CA VAL A 720 -109.21 -21.29 36.99
C VAL A 720 -109.78 -21.87 38.31
N VAL A 721 -108.91 -22.42 39.17
CA VAL A 721 -109.11 -22.61 40.63
C VAL A 721 -107.78 -22.41 41.40
N PRO A 722 -107.74 -21.66 42.53
CA PRO A 722 -106.59 -21.56 43.45
C PRO A 722 -106.88 -22.25 44.82
N PRO A 723 -106.03 -22.15 45.88
CA PRO A 723 -104.61 -22.53 46.06
C PRO A 723 -104.38 -23.36 47.37
N VAL A 724 -103.24 -24.07 47.58
CA VAL A 724 -102.72 -24.44 48.94
C VAL A 724 -101.19 -24.73 48.92
N PRO A 725 -100.37 -24.27 49.92
CA PRO A 725 -98.92 -24.53 50.10
C PRO A 725 -98.63 -25.61 51.20
N PRO A 726 -97.41 -25.72 51.77
CA PRO A 726 -96.10 -26.22 51.31
C PRO A 726 -95.77 -27.62 51.95
N PRO A 727 -94.54 -28.18 51.91
CA PRO A 727 -93.65 -27.96 53.06
C PRO A 727 -92.12 -27.99 52.80
N SER A 728 -91.41 -27.37 53.75
CA SER A 728 -90.00 -27.50 54.16
C SER A 728 -89.56 -28.96 54.42
N GLN A 729 -88.28 -29.36 54.34
CA GLN A 729 -87.19 -29.16 55.34
C GLN A 729 -85.88 -29.95 54.91
N PRO A 730 -84.77 -30.04 55.69
CA PRO A 730 -83.34 -29.86 55.30
C PRO A 730 -82.50 -31.17 55.48
N PRO A 731 -81.27 -31.17 56.06
CA PRO A 731 -79.91 -30.76 55.64
C PRO A 731 -79.00 -31.98 55.26
N LEU A 732 -77.69 -31.82 54.93
CA LEU A 732 -76.57 -32.74 55.33
C LEU A 732 -75.16 -32.28 54.86
N GLN A 733 -74.12 -32.74 55.59
CA GLN A 733 -72.71 -32.25 55.74
C GLN A 733 -71.63 -33.27 55.21
N PRO A 734 -70.28 -33.03 55.30
CA PRO A 734 -69.18 -33.47 54.36
C PRO A 734 -68.38 -34.75 54.82
N PRO A 735 -67.14 -35.14 54.36
CA PRO A 735 -66.30 -34.95 53.13
C PRO A 735 -65.72 -36.29 52.52
N ARG A 736 -64.86 -36.26 51.46
CA ARG A 736 -63.57 -37.03 51.31
C ARG A 736 -62.75 -36.71 50.01
N GLN A 737 -61.45 -36.41 50.18
CA GLN A 737 -60.31 -36.41 49.20
C GLN A 737 -59.62 -37.81 49.16
N PRO A 738 -58.61 -38.19 48.30
CA PRO A 738 -57.48 -37.39 47.72
C PRO A 738 -56.92 -37.75 46.30
N TYR A 739 -56.12 -36.87 45.67
CA TYR A 739 -54.68 -37.05 45.27
C TYR A 739 -54.15 -35.82 44.47
N PHE A 740 -52.93 -35.33 44.78
CA PHE A 740 -52.15 -34.25 44.11
C PHE A 740 -50.83 -34.82 43.55
N PRO A 741 -50.20 -34.21 42.52
CA PRO A 741 -49.07 -33.26 42.72
C PRO A 741 -49.11 -32.03 41.75
N GLU A 742 -49.03 -30.75 42.18
CA GLU A 742 -47.87 -29.86 42.53
C GLU A 742 -47.21 -29.15 41.29
N PRO A 743 -46.64 -27.91 41.42
CA PRO A 743 -47.27 -26.65 40.94
C PRO A 743 -46.34 -25.62 40.25
N VAL A 744 -46.86 -24.58 39.56
CA VAL A 744 -46.25 -23.22 39.45
C VAL A 744 -47.27 -22.17 38.89
N PRO A 745 -47.14 -20.86 39.17
CA PRO A 745 -47.97 -20.17 40.15
C PRO A 745 -49.03 -19.19 39.60
N SER A 746 -49.93 -18.83 40.51
CA SER A 746 -50.96 -17.81 40.48
C SER A 746 -50.50 -16.41 40.07
N LEU A 747 -51.30 -15.75 39.22
CA LEU A 747 -51.34 -14.30 39.05
C LEU A 747 -51.45 -13.59 40.41
N ALA A 748 -50.46 -12.73 40.69
CA ALA A 748 -50.51 -11.74 41.75
C ALA A 748 -51.08 -10.41 41.23
N PHE A 749 -51.71 -9.69 42.16
CA PHE A 749 -52.46 -8.44 42.05
C PHE A 749 -51.72 -7.23 41.45
N PHE A 750 -52.51 -6.30 40.90
CA PHE A 750 -52.16 -4.89 40.66
C PHE A 750 -51.62 -4.20 41.92
N GLY A 751 -50.51 -3.46 41.77
CA GLY A 751 -50.06 -2.47 42.75
C GLY A 751 -48.57 -2.15 42.68
N ALA A 752 -48.25 -0.91 42.27
CA ALA A 752 -47.01 -0.15 42.50
C ALA A 752 -45.67 -0.88 42.34
N GLY A 753 -45.03 -0.66 41.19
CA GLY A 753 -43.64 -1.01 40.93
C GLY A 753 -43.47 -1.27 39.45
N VAL A 754 -42.76 -0.38 38.76
CA VAL A 754 -42.21 -0.67 37.44
C VAL A 754 -41.15 -1.75 37.67
N GLY A 755 -41.59 -3.01 37.71
CA GLY A 755 -40.71 -4.17 37.66
C GLY A 755 -40.18 -4.24 36.24
N SER A 756 -38.85 -4.25 36.13
CA SER A 756 -38.07 -4.45 34.91
C SER A 756 -38.55 -5.68 34.12
N ARG A 757 -39.59 -5.50 33.32
CA ARG A 757 -39.80 -6.25 32.09
C ARG A 757 -38.79 -5.67 31.10
N GLU A 758 -37.93 -6.53 30.57
CA GLU A 758 -37.12 -6.22 29.39
C GLU A 758 -38.05 -5.57 28.36
N LEU A 759 -37.85 -4.26 28.20
CA LEU A 759 -38.45 -3.46 27.17
C LEU A 759 -37.93 -4.05 25.86
N ILE A 760 -38.86 -4.49 25.00
CA ILE A 760 -38.55 -4.97 23.66
C ILE A 760 -37.70 -3.88 22.98
N PRO A 761 -36.44 -4.14 22.57
CA PRO A 761 -35.68 -3.21 21.77
C PRO A 761 -36.39 -3.11 20.43
N LEU A 762 -36.98 -1.94 20.14
CA LEU A 762 -37.42 -1.63 18.80
C LEU A 762 -36.17 -1.13 18.10
N TYR A 763 -35.60 -1.98 17.23
CA TYR A 763 -34.54 -1.70 16.26
C TYR A 763 -33.47 -0.67 16.68
N GLY A 764 -32.29 -1.19 17.02
CA GLY A 764 -31.08 -0.40 17.30
C GLY A 764 -30.36 -1.00 18.48
N GLY A 765 -29.41 -1.92 18.21
CA GLY A 765 -28.69 -2.63 19.28
C GLY A 765 -28.25 -4.03 18.89
N GLY A 766 -27.44 -4.14 17.84
CA GLY A 766 -26.83 -5.39 17.39
C GLY A 766 -25.56 -5.14 16.57
N GLY A 767 -24.82 -4.09 16.93
CA GLY A 767 -23.57 -3.74 16.26
C GLY A 767 -22.44 -4.69 16.59
N TYR A 768 -21.54 -4.88 15.62
CA TYR A 768 -20.25 -5.52 15.79
C TYR A 768 -19.51 -4.90 17.00
N GLU A 769 -18.85 -5.71 17.82
CA GLU A 769 -17.90 -5.18 18.81
C GLU A 769 -16.84 -4.35 18.09
N GLU A 770 -16.66 -3.11 18.58
CA GLU A 770 -15.59 -2.11 18.34
C GLU A 770 -15.93 -0.80 17.56
N ASP A 771 -17.05 -0.69 16.82
CA ASP A 771 -17.37 0.53 16.03
C ASP A 771 -18.53 1.37 16.60
N TYR A 772 -18.30 2.68 16.80
CA TYR A 772 -19.32 3.69 17.16
C TYR A 772 -19.65 4.61 15.99
N THR A 773 -20.92 4.99 15.85
CA THR A 773 -21.44 5.86 14.78
C THR A 773 -22.33 6.96 15.35
N TRP A 774 -22.46 8.04 14.59
CA TRP A 774 -23.42 9.11 14.84
C TRP A 774 -24.70 8.84 14.05
N HIS A 775 -25.85 8.97 14.69
CA HIS A 775 -27.16 8.95 14.05
C HIS A 775 -27.86 10.28 14.33
N LEU A 776 -27.87 11.18 13.34
CA LEU A 776 -28.46 12.50 13.45
C LEU A 776 -29.84 12.54 12.81
N SER A 777 -30.75 13.23 13.48
CA SER A 777 -32.17 13.16 13.15
C SER A 777 -32.81 14.54 13.27
N VAL A 778 -33.17 15.11 12.12
CA VAL A 778 -33.92 16.35 11.99
C VAL A 778 -35.36 16.14 12.44
N ILE A 779 -35.76 16.74 13.55
CA ILE A 779 -37.09 16.59 14.14
C ILE A 779 -37.91 17.86 14.17
N ASN A 780 -37.29 19.05 14.12
CA ASN A 780 -38.00 20.32 13.93
C ASN A 780 -39.21 20.52 14.85
N ALA A 781 -39.00 20.53 16.17
CA ALA A 781 -40.07 20.58 17.19
C ALA A 781 -41.10 19.44 17.08
N GLY A 782 -40.72 18.29 16.54
CA GLY A 782 -41.60 17.16 16.24
C GLY A 782 -42.32 17.24 14.87
N ARG A 783 -41.78 18.03 13.93
CA ARG A 783 -42.20 18.16 12.53
C ARG A 783 -41.02 17.96 11.57
N PRO A 784 -40.50 16.74 11.45
CA PRO A 784 -39.27 16.45 10.68
C PRO A 784 -39.33 16.84 9.19
N ARG A 785 -40.53 16.97 8.61
CA ARG A 785 -40.74 17.29 7.20
C ARG A 785 -41.77 18.43 7.14
N GLN A 786 -41.33 19.66 6.90
CA GLN A 786 -42.20 20.84 6.91
C GLN A 786 -43.37 20.68 5.92
N ASP A 787 -44.62 20.65 6.42
CA ASP A 787 -45.96 20.85 5.80
C ASP A 787 -46.21 20.51 4.30
N VAL A 788 -45.41 19.66 3.65
CA VAL A 788 -45.71 19.09 2.33
C VAL A 788 -46.18 17.65 2.51
N GLU A 789 -47.36 17.33 1.98
CA GLU A 789 -48.06 16.02 2.04
C GLU A 789 -47.31 14.83 1.38
N LYS A 790 -46.03 14.61 1.70
CA LYS A 790 -45.29 13.40 1.33
C LYS A 790 -45.18 12.47 2.54
N ARG A 791 -46.02 11.42 2.51
CA ARG A 791 -45.92 10.14 3.25
C ARG A 791 -45.20 10.21 4.61
N ASP A 792 -45.72 11.00 5.55
CA ASP A 792 -45.53 10.67 6.97
C ASP A 792 -46.15 9.28 7.19
N LEU A 793 -45.36 8.30 7.59
CA LEU A 793 -45.90 6.99 7.95
C LEU A 793 -46.52 7.15 9.35
N VAL A 794 -47.83 6.97 9.45
CA VAL A 794 -48.51 6.80 10.73
C VAL A 794 -47.97 5.50 11.34
N ALA A 795 -47.45 5.55 12.56
CA ALA A 795 -46.87 4.36 13.19
C ALA A 795 -47.94 3.31 13.52
N THR A 796 -47.50 2.06 13.65
CA THR A 796 -48.38 0.91 13.90
C THR A 796 -48.92 0.90 15.34
N ALA A 797 -49.96 0.10 15.62
CA ALA A 797 -50.57 0.02 16.95
C ALA A 797 -49.64 -0.61 18.01
N GLU A 798 -48.78 -1.56 17.63
CA GLU A 798 -47.75 -2.13 18.53
C GLU A 798 -46.73 -1.08 18.96
N GLU A 799 -46.29 -0.20 18.07
CA GLU A 799 -45.36 0.90 18.39
C GLU A 799 -46.03 1.98 19.25
N SER A 800 -47.35 2.19 19.08
CA SER A 800 -48.15 3.06 19.92
C SER A 800 -48.33 2.52 21.35
N SER A 801 -48.18 1.21 21.55
CA SER A 801 -48.26 0.56 22.86
C SER A 801 -47.00 0.73 23.72
N LEU A 802 -45.86 1.01 23.09
CA LEU A 802 -44.61 1.42 23.76
C LEU A 802 -44.73 2.83 24.36
N PHE A 803 -45.74 3.57 23.93
CA PHE A 803 -46.16 4.85 24.47
C PHE A 803 -47.49 4.68 25.24
N SER A 804 -47.46 4.57 26.56
CA SER A 804 -48.70 4.56 27.34
C SER A 804 -49.33 5.97 27.33
N PRO A 805 -50.63 6.17 27.01
CA PRO A 805 -51.31 7.45 27.22
C PRO A 805 -51.24 7.95 28.66
N VAL A 806 -50.94 7.05 29.62
CA VAL A 806 -50.71 7.36 31.04
C VAL A 806 -49.35 8.06 31.26
N SER A 807 -48.37 7.96 30.35
CA SER A 807 -47.01 8.53 30.52
C SER A 807 -46.94 10.06 30.52
N TRP A 808 -47.87 10.77 29.85
CA TRP A 808 -48.00 12.23 29.99
C TRP A 808 -48.37 12.67 31.41
N SER A 809 -48.90 11.77 32.24
CA SER A 809 -49.37 12.06 33.60
C SER A 809 -48.79 11.14 34.68
N GLY A 810 -47.93 10.19 34.30
CA GLY A 810 -47.47 9.10 35.16
C GLY A 810 -45.95 8.84 35.16
N ALA A 811 -45.16 9.51 34.31
CA ALA A 811 -43.71 9.50 34.42
C ALA A 811 -43.28 10.43 35.58
N ASP A 812 -42.67 9.89 36.63
CA ASP A 812 -42.11 10.70 37.71
C ASP A 812 -40.79 11.33 37.25
N LEU A 813 -40.89 12.47 36.57
CA LEU A 813 -39.76 13.29 36.08
C LEU A 813 -39.28 14.29 37.15
N SER A 814 -39.44 13.98 38.44
CA SER A 814 -38.98 14.84 39.53
C SER A 814 -37.60 14.45 40.11
N GLY A 815 -36.92 13.51 39.48
CA GLY A 815 -35.66 12.92 39.93
C GLY A 815 -34.39 13.69 39.55
N GLY A 816 -34.50 14.82 38.85
CA GLY A 816 -33.37 15.64 38.40
C GLY A 816 -33.53 17.12 38.76
N GLN A 817 -32.46 17.78 39.20
CA GLN A 817 -32.47 19.20 39.53
C GLN A 817 -31.54 19.99 38.59
N TRP A 818 -32.06 21.01 37.93
CA TRP A 818 -31.29 21.91 37.08
C TRP A 818 -30.96 23.21 37.81
N LEU A 819 -29.74 23.69 37.64
CA LEU A 819 -29.25 24.98 38.14
C LEU A 819 -28.69 25.75 36.95
N LEU A 820 -29.48 26.66 36.39
CA LEU A 820 -29.06 27.47 35.24
C LEU A 820 -28.54 28.81 35.75
N ALA A 821 -27.43 29.28 35.20
CA ALA A 821 -26.78 30.51 35.61
C ALA A 821 -26.80 31.56 34.49
N ASP A 822 -26.69 32.83 34.89
CA ASP A 822 -26.39 33.92 33.96
C ASP A 822 -24.94 33.83 33.45
N SER A 823 -24.60 34.72 32.53
CA SER A 823 -23.25 34.80 31.95
C SER A 823 -22.17 35.03 33.03
N ASP A 824 -22.48 35.65 34.17
CA ASP A 824 -21.57 35.83 35.31
C ASP A 824 -21.41 34.56 36.19
N GLY A 825 -22.10 33.46 35.86
CA GLY A 825 -22.09 32.22 36.62
C GLY A 825 -22.97 32.24 37.88
N ARG A 826 -23.89 33.21 38.01
CA ARG A 826 -24.87 33.25 39.12
C ARG A 826 -26.13 32.49 38.75
N VAL A 827 -26.54 31.54 39.58
CA VAL A 827 -27.77 30.76 39.36
C VAL A 827 -29.00 31.67 39.33
N THR A 828 -29.70 31.71 38.19
CA THR A 828 -30.91 32.50 37.93
C THR A 828 -32.17 31.65 37.93
N VAL A 829 -32.07 30.39 37.47
CA VAL A 829 -33.22 29.50 37.30
C VAL A 829 -32.95 28.14 37.94
N ARG A 830 -34.01 27.54 38.51
CA ARG A 830 -33.97 26.19 39.09
C ARG A 830 -35.18 25.39 38.64
N TYR A 831 -34.94 24.27 37.96
CA TYR A 831 -35.99 23.35 37.54
C TYR A 831 -35.87 22.01 38.27
N VAL A 832 -37.00 21.29 38.29
CA VAL A 832 -37.07 19.89 38.73
C VAL A 832 -37.67 19.11 37.57
N PHE A 833 -36.80 18.53 36.77
CA PHE A 833 -37.14 17.86 35.50
C PHE A 833 -36.09 16.78 35.21
N GLY A 834 -36.48 15.52 35.23
CA GLY A 834 -35.59 14.40 34.92
C GLY A 834 -35.89 13.11 35.68
N ILE A 835 -35.39 11.99 35.15
CA ILE A 835 -35.44 10.66 35.78
C ILE A 835 -34.09 10.40 36.46
N PHE A 836 -34.09 9.57 37.51
CA PHE A 836 -32.85 9.06 38.12
C PHE A 836 -31.99 8.37 37.04
N ASP A 837 -30.71 8.75 36.96
CA ASP A 837 -29.73 8.32 35.93
C ASP A 837 -29.98 8.74 34.47
N ALA A 838 -30.93 9.65 34.21
CA ALA A 838 -31.05 10.26 32.87
C ALA A 838 -29.86 11.18 32.54
N ILE A 839 -29.53 11.27 31.24
CA ILE A 839 -28.53 12.18 30.69
C ILE A 839 -29.23 13.50 30.34
N PRO A 840 -28.76 14.66 30.83
CA PRO A 840 -29.36 15.95 30.48
C PRO A 840 -29.04 16.34 29.03
N VAL A 841 -30.00 16.93 28.34
CA VAL A 841 -29.85 17.49 26.99
C VAL A 841 -30.43 18.91 26.94
N VAL A 842 -29.92 19.75 26.04
CA VAL A 842 -30.30 21.17 25.91
C VAL A 842 -30.45 21.53 24.44
N GLY A 843 -31.42 22.39 24.13
CA GLY A 843 -31.63 22.91 22.79
C GLY A 843 -32.73 23.96 22.70
N ASP A 844 -32.70 24.78 21.66
CA ASP A 844 -33.85 25.58 21.23
C ASP A 844 -34.80 24.70 20.40
N TRP A 845 -35.53 23.83 21.09
CA TRP A 845 -36.42 22.87 20.44
C TRP A 845 -37.55 23.51 19.63
N SER A 846 -37.96 24.73 20.01
CA SER A 846 -39.09 25.47 19.42
C SER A 846 -38.66 26.46 18.34
N GLY A 847 -37.40 26.89 18.32
CA GLY A 847 -36.87 27.88 17.38
C GLY A 847 -37.27 29.31 17.74
N ASP A 848 -37.42 29.60 19.03
CA ASP A 848 -37.79 30.95 19.50
C ASP A 848 -36.60 31.80 19.95
N GLY A 849 -35.38 31.26 19.83
CA GLY A 849 -34.13 31.91 20.20
C GLY A 849 -33.68 31.64 21.64
N THR A 850 -34.39 30.83 22.42
CA THR A 850 -33.98 30.46 23.79
C THR A 850 -33.76 28.95 23.93
N SER A 851 -32.80 28.53 24.75
CA SER A 851 -32.53 27.12 25.03
C SER A 851 -33.43 26.59 26.16
N LYS A 852 -33.92 25.35 26.01
CA LYS A 852 -34.76 24.65 27.01
C LYS A 852 -34.11 23.34 27.43
N VAL A 853 -34.57 22.83 28.57
CA VAL A 853 -34.04 21.60 29.16
C VAL A 853 -34.70 20.36 28.55
N GLY A 854 -34.04 19.22 28.69
CA GLY A 854 -34.59 17.92 28.30
C GLY A 854 -33.77 16.80 28.93
N VAL A 855 -34.28 15.57 28.89
CA VAL A 855 -33.53 14.40 29.36
C VAL A 855 -33.63 13.22 28.39
N PHE A 856 -32.54 12.47 28.29
CA PHE A 856 -32.44 11.20 27.61
C PHE A 856 -32.28 10.06 28.61
N TYR A 857 -33.08 9.00 28.48
CA TYR A 857 -32.98 7.79 29.30
C TYR A 857 -33.34 6.57 28.46
N ASP A 858 -32.39 5.64 28.27
CA ASP A 858 -32.62 4.36 27.58
C ASP A 858 -33.34 4.49 26.22
N GLY A 859 -32.85 5.39 25.36
CA GLY A 859 -33.44 5.64 24.05
C GLY A 859 -34.66 6.57 24.04
N PHE A 860 -35.19 6.95 25.20
CA PHE A 860 -36.32 7.86 25.32
C PHE A 860 -35.87 9.30 25.58
N TRP A 861 -36.45 10.22 24.83
CA TRP A 861 -36.22 11.66 24.91
C TRP A 861 -37.46 12.35 25.46
N PHE A 862 -37.28 13.12 26.53
CA PHE A 862 -38.32 13.97 27.13
C PHE A 862 -37.84 15.42 27.04
N LEU A 863 -38.42 16.18 26.11
CA LEU A 863 -37.99 17.54 25.77
C LEU A 863 -39.05 18.53 26.23
N ASP A 864 -38.67 19.43 27.14
CA ASP A 864 -39.52 20.53 27.64
C ASP A 864 -39.67 21.57 26.53
N LEU A 865 -40.74 21.45 25.75
CA LEU A 865 -40.92 22.22 24.52
C LEU A 865 -41.42 23.64 24.82
N ASN A 866 -42.13 23.82 25.95
CA ASN A 866 -42.68 25.11 26.36
C ASN A 866 -41.75 25.89 27.31
N GLY A 867 -40.71 25.25 27.84
CA GLY A 867 -39.67 25.86 28.68
C GLY A 867 -40.09 26.12 30.13
N ASP A 868 -41.17 25.50 30.60
CA ASP A 868 -41.73 25.73 31.94
C ASP A 868 -41.02 24.91 33.04
N GLY A 869 -40.12 24.01 32.64
CA GLY A 869 -39.33 23.14 33.50
C GLY A 869 -40.12 22.00 34.13
N ARG A 870 -41.25 21.61 33.53
CA ARG A 870 -42.11 20.51 33.97
C ARG A 870 -42.47 19.64 32.79
N TRP A 871 -42.71 18.36 33.07
CA TRP A 871 -43.27 17.47 32.06
C TRP A 871 -44.79 17.63 32.01
N ASP A 872 -45.30 18.18 30.93
CA ASP A 872 -46.72 18.38 30.72
C ASP A 872 -47.17 18.07 29.28
N LYS A 873 -48.47 18.23 29.02
CA LYS A 873 -49.11 17.85 27.76
C LYS A 873 -48.65 18.63 26.53
N GLU A 874 -47.86 19.70 26.68
CA GLU A 874 -47.39 20.59 25.61
C GLU A 874 -45.97 20.24 25.14
N ASP A 875 -45.31 19.30 25.82
CA ASP A 875 -43.94 18.87 25.54
C ASP A 875 -43.80 17.91 24.36
N LEU A 876 -42.56 17.47 24.11
CA LEU A 876 -42.22 16.53 23.05
C LEU A 876 -41.59 15.26 23.64
N TRP A 877 -42.21 14.13 23.31
CA TRP A 877 -41.63 12.81 23.52
C TRP A 877 -41.05 12.29 22.20
N ALA A 878 -39.84 11.73 22.25
CA ALA A 878 -39.26 11.01 21.12
C ALA A 878 -38.54 9.73 21.58
N ARG A 879 -38.31 8.82 20.63
CA ARG A 879 -37.51 7.62 20.81
C ARG A 879 -36.50 7.50 19.68
N LEU A 880 -35.23 7.45 20.07
CA LEU A 880 -34.04 7.34 19.22
C LEU A 880 -32.89 6.85 20.09
N GLY A 881 -32.36 5.65 19.82
CA GLY A 881 -31.29 5.01 20.60
C GLY A 881 -31.79 4.01 21.65
N GLN A 882 -30.86 3.60 22.52
CA GLN A 882 -31.04 2.63 23.61
C GLN A 882 -30.09 2.93 24.79
N LEU A 883 -30.14 2.10 25.85
CA LEU A 883 -29.20 2.16 26.96
C LEU A 883 -27.74 2.05 26.49
N GLY A 884 -26.91 3.03 26.87
CA GLY A 884 -25.48 3.09 26.53
C GLY A 884 -25.14 4.05 25.40
N ASP A 885 -26.13 4.50 24.63
CA ASP A 885 -25.95 5.56 23.64
C ASP A 885 -25.76 6.92 24.34
N ARG A 886 -24.97 7.80 23.73
CA ARG A 886 -24.72 9.16 24.21
C ARG A 886 -25.56 10.13 23.39
N PRO A 887 -26.50 10.87 24.01
CA PRO A 887 -27.32 11.83 23.28
C PRO A 887 -26.50 13.05 22.86
N VAL A 888 -26.79 13.56 21.68
CA VAL A 888 -26.23 14.81 21.14
C VAL A 888 -27.36 15.66 20.57
N THR A 889 -27.16 16.98 20.61
CA THR A 889 -28.14 17.95 20.13
C THR A 889 -27.44 19.01 19.29
N GLY A 890 -28.12 19.46 18.26
CA GLY A 890 -27.57 20.40 17.28
C GLY A 890 -28.62 20.80 16.25
N ASP A 891 -28.43 21.93 15.60
CA ASP A 891 -29.21 22.34 14.42
C ASP A 891 -28.53 21.73 13.19
N TRP A 892 -28.98 20.55 12.77
CA TRP A 892 -28.31 19.77 11.70
C TRP A 892 -28.68 20.26 10.30
N ASP A 893 -29.82 20.93 10.14
CA ASP A 893 -30.32 21.42 8.84
C ASP A 893 -30.21 22.95 8.66
N GLY A 894 -29.83 23.66 9.71
CA GLY A 894 -29.58 25.11 9.72
C GLY A 894 -30.85 25.94 9.76
N ASP A 895 -31.97 25.38 10.22
CA ASP A 895 -33.27 26.04 10.22
C ASP A 895 -33.56 26.89 11.48
N GLY A 896 -32.59 26.93 12.40
CA GLY A 896 -32.63 27.66 13.66
C GLY A 896 -33.29 26.89 14.80
N LYS A 897 -33.60 25.60 14.64
CA LYS A 897 -34.13 24.73 15.70
C LYS A 897 -33.14 23.65 16.06
N THR A 898 -33.12 23.31 17.35
CA THR A 898 -32.30 22.18 17.81
C THR A 898 -33.00 20.85 17.57
N ASP A 899 -32.25 19.94 16.96
CA ASP A 899 -32.60 18.57 16.66
C ASP A 899 -31.89 17.57 17.58
N VAL A 900 -32.17 16.28 17.40
CA VAL A 900 -31.67 15.19 18.24
C VAL A 900 -30.74 14.27 17.46
N GLY A 901 -29.80 13.65 18.15
CA GLY A 901 -28.98 12.59 17.61
C GLY A 901 -28.39 11.73 18.72
N ILE A 902 -27.77 10.62 18.34
CA ILE A 902 -27.06 9.74 19.27
C ILE A 902 -25.67 9.40 18.73
N PHE A 903 -24.74 9.14 19.64
CA PHE A 903 -23.44 8.53 19.35
C PHE A 903 -23.31 7.25 20.16
N GLY A 904 -23.18 6.12 19.47
CA GLY A 904 -23.32 4.81 20.09
C GLY A 904 -22.84 3.67 19.19
N PRO A 905 -22.96 2.41 19.63
CA PRO A 905 -22.61 1.25 18.82
C PRO A 905 -23.30 1.28 17.47
N SER A 906 -22.57 0.93 16.42
CA SER A 906 -23.11 0.95 15.05
C SER A 906 -24.37 0.10 14.88
N TRP A 907 -25.34 0.61 14.13
CA TRP A 907 -26.57 -0.10 13.80
C TRP A 907 -26.41 -0.92 12.52
N HIS A 908 -27.25 -1.95 12.39
CA HIS A 908 -27.36 -2.68 11.13
C HIS A 908 -27.76 -1.69 10.01
N GLY A 909 -27.10 -1.76 8.86
CA GLY A 909 -27.32 -0.79 7.76
C GLY A 909 -26.57 0.54 7.88
N ASP A 910 -25.83 0.81 8.97
CA ASP A 910 -25.03 2.05 9.10
C ASP A 910 -23.97 2.14 8.02
N ARG A 911 -23.27 1.04 7.69
CA ARG A 911 -22.26 1.05 6.62
C ARG A 911 -22.86 1.52 5.29
N ARG A 912 -24.12 1.15 5.01
CA ARG A 912 -24.85 1.56 3.80
C ARG A 912 -25.27 3.03 3.86
N ALA A 913 -25.76 3.47 5.02
CA ALA A 913 -26.11 4.86 5.27
C ALA A 913 -24.86 5.76 5.13
N ILE A 914 -23.76 5.43 5.82
CA ILE A 914 -22.45 6.10 5.75
C ILE A 914 -21.89 6.09 4.32
N ALA A 915 -21.99 4.97 3.61
CA ALA A 915 -21.51 4.87 2.24
C ALA A 915 -22.30 5.77 1.28
N SER A 916 -23.56 6.08 1.60
CA SER A 916 -24.46 6.95 0.82
C SER A 916 -24.53 8.38 1.35
N GLU A 917 -23.91 8.63 2.50
CA GLU A 917 -23.98 9.89 3.26
C GLU A 917 -23.28 11.05 2.52
N PRO A 918 -24.01 12.12 2.17
CA PRO A 918 -23.46 13.29 1.48
C PRO A 918 -22.74 14.30 2.40
N GLY A 919 -22.83 14.16 3.72
CA GLY A 919 -22.32 15.16 4.68
C GLY A 919 -23.38 16.17 5.11
N LEU A 920 -23.12 16.90 6.19
CA LEU A 920 -23.95 18.00 6.68
C LEU A 920 -23.96 19.19 5.69
N PRO A 921 -25.07 19.94 5.59
CA PRO A 921 -25.18 21.12 4.72
C PRO A 921 -24.15 22.21 5.02
N ASP A 922 -23.81 23.01 4.01
CA ASP A 922 -23.07 24.28 4.16
C ASP A 922 -23.99 25.46 3.78
N VAL A 923 -23.62 26.70 4.13
CA VAL A 923 -24.40 27.94 3.86
C VAL A 923 -24.77 28.18 2.38
N ASN A 924 -24.12 27.51 1.44
CA ASN A 924 -24.43 27.60 0.00
C ASN A 924 -25.07 26.33 -0.58
N ASN A 925 -25.20 25.26 0.20
CA ASN A 925 -25.59 23.91 -0.20
C ASN A 925 -24.84 23.44 -1.48
N ARG A 926 -23.52 23.61 -1.52
CA ARG A 926 -22.65 23.27 -2.67
C ARG A 926 -21.66 22.17 -2.31
N THR A 927 -21.57 21.16 -3.17
CA THR A 927 -20.66 20.02 -3.01
C THR A 927 -19.21 20.42 -3.34
N ALA A 928 -18.25 19.96 -2.53
CA ALA A 928 -16.82 20.18 -2.80
C ALA A 928 -16.27 19.32 -3.96
N ALA A 929 -17.00 18.31 -4.47
CA ALA A 929 -16.60 17.57 -5.67
C ALA A 929 -17.75 16.74 -6.28
N GLU A 930 -18.27 17.19 -7.43
CA GLU A 930 -18.86 16.49 -8.60
C GLU A 930 -19.51 15.06 -8.56
N VAL A 931 -19.74 14.31 -7.46
CA VAL A 931 -20.10 12.86 -7.59
C VAL A 931 -21.40 12.34 -6.94
N ARG A 932 -22.24 13.09 -6.19
CA ARG A 932 -23.46 12.46 -5.60
C ARG A 932 -24.75 13.24 -5.83
N ALA A 933 -25.75 12.54 -6.38
CA ALA A 933 -26.98 13.10 -6.95
C ALA A 933 -28.06 13.54 -5.91
N ARG A 934 -27.70 13.77 -4.65
CA ARG A 934 -28.63 14.18 -3.57
C ARG A 934 -28.14 15.49 -2.93
N TYR A 935 -29.04 16.46 -2.71
CA TYR A 935 -28.74 17.63 -1.87
C TYR A 935 -28.61 17.19 -0.41
N LYS A 936 -27.73 17.85 0.35
CA LYS A 936 -27.35 17.45 1.72
C LYS A 936 -28.53 17.42 2.72
N ASN A 937 -29.63 18.14 2.49
CA ASN A 937 -30.81 18.18 3.38
C ASN A 937 -32.02 17.39 2.86
N ILE A 938 -31.80 16.26 2.17
CA ILE A 938 -32.88 15.41 1.69
C ILE A 938 -32.83 14.10 2.48
N PRO A 939 -33.90 13.73 3.23
CA PRO A 939 -33.96 12.47 3.99
C PRO A 939 -33.61 11.28 3.11
N PRO A 940 -32.84 10.27 3.57
CA PRO A 940 -32.40 9.16 2.74
C PRO A 940 -33.56 8.38 2.11
N ASP A 941 -33.32 7.75 0.98
CA ASP A 941 -34.29 6.78 0.45
C ASP A 941 -34.31 5.54 1.38
N PRO A 942 -35.45 4.86 1.56
CA PRO A 942 -35.55 3.76 2.52
C PRO A 942 -34.53 2.63 2.33
N ASP A 943 -34.05 2.44 1.09
CA ASP A 943 -33.01 1.48 0.71
C ASP A 943 -31.58 1.98 1.01
N GLN A 944 -31.40 3.28 1.26
CA GLN A 944 -30.14 3.93 1.61
C GLN A 944 -30.05 4.28 3.11
N ALA A 945 -31.18 4.30 3.82
CA ALA A 945 -31.23 4.57 5.25
C ALA A 945 -30.62 3.45 6.10
N THR A 946 -30.25 3.77 7.35
CA THR A 946 -29.93 2.76 8.37
C THR A 946 -31.19 1.95 8.73
N SER A 947 -31.03 0.82 9.43
CA SER A 947 -32.16 -0.08 9.76
C SER A 947 -33.11 0.45 10.85
N GLY A 948 -32.73 1.53 11.53
CA GLY A 948 -33.53 2.16 12.59
C GLY A 948 -34.38 3.34 12.12
N TRP A 949 -35.40 3.65 12.92
CA TRP A 949 -36.34 4.76 12.69
C TRP A 949 -36.42 5.60 13.95
N ARG A 950 -36.64 6.90 13.80
CA ARG A 950 -37.10 7.72 14.93
C ARG A 950 -38.60 7.58 15.10
N SER A 951 -39.05 7.63 16.34
CA SER A 951 -40.47 7.82 16.66
C SER A 951 -40.66 9.05 17.52
N LEU A 952 -41.74 9.80 17.30
CA LEU A 952 -42.00 11.01 18.06
C LEU A 952 -43.49 11.31 18.20
N LYS A 953 -43.83 12.04 19.27
CA LYS A 953 -45.16 12.54 19.54
C LYS A 953 -45.07 13.91 20.20
N ARG A 954 -45.47 14.93 19.44
CA ARG A 954 -45.55 16.31 19.91
C ARG A 954 -46.89 16.53 20.61
N THR A 955 -46.88 16.93 21.89
CA THR A 955 -48.06 17.09 22.76
C THR A 955 -48.83 15.80 23.03
N ALA A 956 -49.60 15.78 24.12
CA ALA A 956 -50.42 14.63 24.50
C ALA A 956 -51.46 14.22 23.44
N TYR A 957 -51.91 15.19 22.65
CA TYR A 957 -52.99 15.04 21.68
C TYR A 957 -52.50 14.99 20.22
N GLY A 958 -51.19 15.10 19.99
CA GLY A 958 -50.61 15.03 18.64
C GLY A 958 -50.63 13.61 18.07
N LYS A 959 -50.47 13.51 16.74
CA LYS A 959 -50.28 12.22 16.07
C LYS A 959 -48.90 11.66 16.42
N PHE A 960 -48.86 10.37 16.70
CA PHE A 960 -47.59 9.64 16.79
C PHE A 960 -47.02 9.46 15.37
N ARG A 961 -45.74 9.77 15.18
CA ARG A 961 -45.07 9.79 13.88
C ARG A 961 -43.84 8.92 13.92
N ARG A 962 -43.48 8.35 12.77
CA ARG A 962 -42.19 7.71 12.54
C ARG A 962 -41.53 8.22 11.27
N ASP A 963 -40.21 8.25 11.27
CA ASP A 963 -39.40 8.73 10.16
C ASP A 963 -38.01 8.07 10.17
N LEU A 964 -37.29 8.15 9.05
CA LEU A 964 -35.93 7.64 8.89
C LEU A 964 -34.93 8.56 9.63
N ILE A 965 -33.76 8.00 9.96
CA ILE A 965 -32.60 8.80 10.42
C ILE A 965 -32.04 9.54 9.21
N ASP A 966 -31.74 10.84 9.36
CA ASP A 966 -31.36 11.70 8.24
C ASP A 966 -29.89 11.55 7.88
N HIS A 967 -29.00 11.54 8.88
CA HIS A 967 -27.56 11.40 8.66
C HIS A 967 -26.93 10.33 9.53
N VAL A 968 -26.00 9.57 8.94
CA VAL A 968 -25.22 8.57 9.67
C VAL A 968 -23.73 8.72 9.35
N PHE A 969 -22.93 9.02 10.38
CA PHE A 969 -21.49 9.25 10.24
C PHE A 969 -20.66 8.25 11.05
N ARG A 970 -19.44 8.02 10.59
CA ARG A 970 -18.42 7.31 11.37
C ARG A 970 -17.29 8.28 11.71
N TYR A 971 -17.35 8.83 12.91
CA TYR A 971 -16.41 9.83 13.41
C TYR A 971 -16.16 9.63 14.91
N GLY A 972 -15.07 8.93 15.26
CA GLY A 972 -14.71 8.55 16.63
C GLY A 972 -15.01 7.10 17.02
N ASP A 973 -14.77 6.77 18.29
CA ASP A 973 -14.95 5.43 18.87
C ASP A 973 -15.61 5.45 20.27
N SER A 974 -15.79 4.26 20.86
CA SER A 974 -16.42 4.07 22.18
C SER A 974 -15.80 4.86 23.35
N LYS A 975 -14.52 5.25 23.25
CA LYS A 975 -13.77 5.95 24.29
C LYS A 975 -13.88 7.47 24.17
N CYS A 976 -14.49 7.96 23.10
CA CYS A 976 -14.56 9.38 22.77
C CYS A 976 -15.89 10.00 23.24
N VAL A 977 -15.86 11.15 23.91
CA VAL A 977 -17.05 11.91 24.29
C VAL A 977 -17.53 12.72 23.08
N PRO A 978 -18.77 12.55 22.60
CA PRO A 978 -19.26 13.31 21.46
C PRO A 978 -19.55 14.77 21.85
N VAL A 979 -19.25 15.71 20.94
CA VAL A 979 -19.53 17.14 21.07
C VAL A 979 -20.11 17.67 19.76
N ALA A 980 -20.97 18.68 19.84
CA ALA A 980 -21.62 19.28 18.68
C ALA A 980 -21.53 20.80 18.76
N GLY A 981 -21.22 21.46 17.65
CA GLY A 981 -21.05 22.90 17.60
C GLY A 981 -20.87 23.42 16.18
N ASP A 982 -21.27 24.66 15.94
CA ASP A 982 -20.96 25.38 14.70
C ASP A 982 -19.51 25.89 14.76
N TRP A 983 -18.57 25.07 14.29
CA TRP A 983 -17.14 25.39 14.33
C TRP A 983 -16.74 26.41 13.25
N ASN A 984 -17.45 26.41 12.13
CA ASN A 984 -17.09 27.13 10.91
C ASN A 984 -17.89 28.44 10.72
N GLY A 985 -18.90 28.69 11.56
CA GLY A 985 -19.73 29.89 11.65
C GLY A 985 -20.73 30.03 10.51
N ASP A 986 -21.20 28.92 9.95
CA ASP A 986 -22.10 28.90 8.79
C ASP A 986 -23.59 28.73 9.17
N GLY A 987 -23.87 28.55 10.47
CA GLY A 987 -25.20 28.37 11.03
C GLY A 987 -25.65 26.92 11.12
N VAL A 988 -24.83 25.94 10.68
CA VAL A 988 -25.10 24.51 10.80
C VAL A 988 -24.24 23.93 11.92
N THR A 989 -24.84 23.11 12.79
CA THR A 989 -24.10 22.44 13.85
C THR A 989 -23.32 21.25 13.27
N ASN A 990 -22.00 21.23 13.46
CA ASN A 990 -21.15 20.12 13.04
C ASN A 990 -20.91 19.12 14.19
N ILE A 991 -20.36 17.95 13.86
CA ILE A 991 -19.97 16.93 14.82
C ILE A 991 -18.50 17.08 15.27
N GLY A 992 -18.15 16.42 16.36
CA GLY A 992 -16.79 16.38 16.87
C GLY A 992 -16.68 15.45 18.07
N ILE A 993 -15.46 15.11 18.45
CA ILE A 993 -15.19 14.21 19.57
C ILE A 993 -14.10 14.75 20.48
N PHE A 994 -14.20 14.40 21.77
CA PHE A 994 -13.21 14.70 22.79
C PHE A 994 -12.69 13.40 23.41
N HIS A 995 -11.37 13.23 23.45
CA HIS A 995 -10.72 12.11 24.10
C HIS A 995 -9.45 12.56 24.83
N GLU A 996 -9.41 12.32 26.15
CA GLU A 996 -8.23 12.54 27.00
C GLU A 996 -7.57 13.95 26.90
N GLY A 997 -8.36 15.01 26.74
CA GLY A 997 -7.85 16.39 26.64
C GLY A 997 -7.60 16.88 25.21
N LYS A 998 -7.90 16.04 24.21
CA LYS A 998 -7.84 16.38 22.79
C LYS A 998 -9.22 16.44 22.18
N TRP A 999 -9.40 17.36 21.24
CA TRP A 999 -10.60 17.57 20.45
C TRP A 999 -10.29 17.28 19.00
N TYR A 1000 -11.21 16.60 18.32
CA TYR A 1000 -11.19 16.31 16.90
C TYR A 1000 -12.52 16.81 16.33
N LEU A 1001 -12.47 17.89 15.54
CA LEU A 1001 -13.65 18.60 15.07
C LEU A 1001 -13.79 18.41 13.56
N ASP A 1002 -14.98 17.94 13.14
CA ASP A 1002 -15.39 17.85 11.74
C ASP A 1002 -15.78 19.25 11.25
N ALA A 1003 -14.79 20.03 10.79
CA ALA A 1003 -15.00 21.45 10.49
C ALA A 1003 -15.52 21.70 9.07
N ASP A 1004 -15.38 20.72 8.18
CA ASP A 1004 -15.91 20.76 6.81
C ASP A 1004 -17.29 20.08 6.68
N GLY A 1005 -17.73 19.37 7.73
CA GLY A 1005 -19.06 18.79 7.86
C GLY A 1005 -19.27 17.57 6.97
N ASP A 1006 -18.20 16.90 6.53
CA ASP A 1006 -18.30 15.75 5.63
C ASP A 1006 -18.50 14.40 6.36
N GLY A 1007 -18.39 14.42 7.70
CA GLY A 1007 -18.57 13.26 8.57
C GLY A 1007 -17.42 12.26 8.55
N ARG A 1008 -16.24 12.63 8.03
CA ARG A 1008 -15.05 11.78 7.85
C ARG A 1008 -13.80 12.54 8.31
N TRP A 1009 -12.82 11.81 8.87
CA TRP A 1009 -11.54 12.44 9.21
C TRP A 1009 -10.78 12.87 7.95
N SER A 1010 -10.77 14.18 7.70
CA SER A 1010 -10.45 14.82 6.42
C SER A 1010 -9.35 15.89 6.57
N VAL A 1011 -8.81 16.39 5.45
CA VAL A 1011 -7.85 17.52 5.46
C VAL A 1011 -8.49 18.84 5.92
N GLY A 1012 -9.83 18.92 5.89
CA GLY A 1012 -10.60 20.07 6.40
C GLY A 1012 -10.76 20.09 7.92
N ASP A 1013 -10.37 19.03 8.62
CA ASP A 1013 -10.63 18.85 10.05
C ASP A 1013 -9.57 19.44 10.97
N VAL A 1014 -9.95 19.61 12.24
CA VAL A 1014 -9.13 20.30 13.23
C VAL A 1014 -8.90 19.43 14.47
N GLU A 1015 -7.63 19.14 14.78
CA GLU A 1015 -7.19 18.59 16.08
C GLU A 1015 -6.75 19.73 17.01
N ILE A 1016 -7.25 19.75 18.25
CA ILE A 1016 -6.95 20.77 19.26
C ILE A 1016 -6.62 20.10 20.60
N THR A 1017 -5.57 20.56 21.28
CA THR A 1017 -5.26 20.14 22.65
C THR A 1017 -5.71 21.23 23.63
N LEU A 1018 -6.83 21.00 24.33
CA LEU A 1018 -7.42 21.92 25.30
C LEU A 1018 -8.12 21.12 26.40
N GLY A 1019 -7.52 21.08 27.59
CA GLY A 1019 -7.98 20.26 28.71
C GLY A 1019 -6.99 19.16 29.09
N GLN A 1020 -7.44 18.20 29.89
CA GLN A 1020 -6.64 17.05 30.33
C GLN A 1020 -7.52 15.80 30.51
N PRO A 1021 -6.92 14.60 30.67
CA PRO A 1021 -7.67 13.38 30.95
C PRO A 1021 -8.55 13.52 32.20
N GLY A 1022 -9.83 13.15 32.08
CA GLY A 1022 -10.84 13.26 33.14
C GLY A 1022 -11.64 14.58 33.15
N ASP A 1023 -11.32 15.53 32.28
CA ASP A 1023 -12.19 16.69 32.04
C ASP A 1023 -13.46 16.30 31.28
N THR A 1024 -14.55 17.01 31.54
CA THR A 1024 -15.78 16.91 30.72
C THR A 1024 -15.80 18.05 29.70
N PRO A 1025 -15.92 17.77 28.39
CA PRO A 1025 -15.96 18.82 27.38
C PRO A 1025 -17.27 19.62 27.48
N VAL A 1026 -17.20 20.94 27.28
CA VAL A 1026 -18.36 21.83 27.16
C VAL A 1026 -18.16 22.80 26.00
N VAL A 1027 -19.24 23.18 25.33
CA VAL A 1027 -19.21 23.95 24.09
C VAL A 1027 -20.29 25.03 24.13
N GLY A 1028 -20.02 26.17 23.49
CA GLY A 1028 -20.95 27.29 23.45
C GLY A 1028 -20.36 28.52 22.75
N ASP A 1029 -21.24 29.40 22.28
CA ASP A 1029 -20.86 30.73 21.81
C ASP A 1029 -20.71 31.68 23.02
N TRP A 1030 -19.54 31.67 23.64
CA TRP A 1030 -19.29 32.41 24.89
C TRP A 1030 -19.23 33.93 24.73
N ASN A 1031 -19.09 34.44 23.49
CA ASN A 1031 -18.90 35.85 23.19
C ASN A 1031 -19.97 36.43 22.23
N GLY A 1032 -20.89 35.60 21.73
CA GLY A 1032 -22.01 36.00 20.88
C GLY A 1032 -21.60 36.36 19.46
N ASP A 1033 -20.51 35.78 18.94
CA ASP A 1033 -20.03 36.04 17.58
C ASP A 1033 -20.59 35.10 16.51
N GLY A 1034 -21.48 34.19 16.89
CA GLY A 1034 -22.13 33.21 16.05
C GLY A 1034 -21.30 31.96 15.79
N ARG A 1035 -20.16 31.77 16.47
CA ARG A 1035 -19.32 30.55 16.37
C ARG A 1035 -19.27 29.82 17.71
N THR A 1036 -19.22 28.50 17.68
CA THR A 1036 -19.07 27.69 18.89
C THR A 1036 -17.60 27.62 19.32
N LYS A 1037 -17.35 27.82 20.62
CA LYS A 1037 -16.01 27.81 21.23
C LYS A 1037 -15.92 26.65 22.22
N LEU A 1038 -14.68 26.30 22.56
CA LEU A 1038 -14.38 25.16 23.42
C LEU A 1038 -14.34 25.54 24.90
N GLY A 1039 -14.50 24.55 25.76
CA GLY A 1039 -14.35 24.72 27.19
C GLY A 1039 -14.29 23.36 27.88
N VAL A 1040 -13.86 23.35 29.14
CA VAL A 1040 -13.83 22.14 29.95
C VAL A 1040 -14.42 22.39 31.33
N TYR A 1041 -15.12 21.37 31.83
CA TYR A 1041 -15.61 21.29 33.19
C TYR A 1041 -14.77 20.31 34.01
N ARG A 1042 -14.26 20.77 35.15
CA ARG A 1042 -13.37 20.02 36.03
C ARG A 1042 -13.78 20.21 37.49
N ASN A 1043 -14.48 19.23 38.05
CA ASN A 1043 -14.82 19.17 39.48
C ASN A 1043 -15.46 20.47 40.02
N GLY A 1044 -16.52 20.97 39.36
CA GLY A 1044 -17.19 22.21 39.76
C GLY A 1044 -16.57 23.49 39.20
N MET A 1045 -15.49 23.39 38.43
CA MET A 1045 -14.81 24.52 37.80
C MET A 1045 -15.04 24.51 36.30
N TRP A 1046 -15.52 25.63 35.76
CA TRP A 1046 -15.69 25.87 34.32
C TRP A 1046 -14.49 26.65 33.82
N LEU A 1047 -13.88 26.21 32.71
CA LEU A 1047 -12.80 26.92 32.01
C LEU A 1047 -13.23 27.08 30.56
N LEU A 1048 -13.58 28.30 30.16
CA LEU A 1048 -14.20 28.60 28.86
C LEU A 1048 -13.27 29.45 28.00
N ASP A 1049 -12.85 28.92 26.85
CA ASP A 1049 -12.06 29.65 25.85
C ASP A 1049 -12.92 30.72 25.17
N THR A 1050 -13.04 31.87 25.83
CA THR A 1050 -14.02 32.91 25.49
C THR A 1050 -13.54 33.72 24.29
N ASN A 1051 -12.23 33.79 24.09
CA ASN A 1051 -11.63 34.51 22.96
C ASN A 1051 -11.52 33.63 21.69
N GLY A 1052 -11.66 32.31 21.82
CA GLY A 1052 -11.63 31.34 20.72
C GLY A 1052 -10.23 31.08 20.14
N ASP A 1053 -9.17 31.41 20.87
CA ASP A 1053 -7.78 31.21 20.44
C ASP A 1053 -7.25 29.80 20.68
N LYS A 1054 -8.10 28.91 21.24
CA LYS A 1054 -7.84 27.50 21.50
C LYS A 1054 -6.81 27.27 22.61
N ILE A 1055 -6.56 28.28 23.46
CA ILE A 1055 -5.63 28.23 24.58
C ILE A 1055 -6.30 28.80 25.83
N LEU A 1056 -6.45 28.00 26.88
CA LEU A 1056 -6.97 28.49 28.17
C LEU A 1056 -5.94 29.38 28.88
N ASP A 1057 -6.13 30.70 28.83
CA ASP A 1057 -5.26 31.71 29.43
C ASP A 1057 -6.01 32.72 30.34
N ALA A 1058 -5.37 33.84 30.68
CA ALA A 1058 -5.95 34.84 31.60
C ALA A 1058 -7.07 35.70 30.98
N ARG A 1059 -7.31 35.61 29.66
CA ARG A 1059 -8.37 36.30 28.92
C ARG A 1059 -9.66 35.47 28.89
N ASP A 1060 -9.58 34.23 29.35
CA ASP A 1060 -10.68 33.29 29.40
C ASP A 1060 -11.45 33.34 30.71
N ARG A 1061 -12.68 32.84 30.65
CA ARG A 1061 -13.59 32.90 31.78
C ARG A 1061 -13.49 31.62 32.60
N VAL A 1062 -13.35 31.81 33.91
CA VAL A 1062 -13.31 30.72 34.88
C VAL A 1062 -14.36 30.94 35.96
N PHE A 1063 -15.23 29.95 36.15
CA PHE A 1063 -16.31 30.01 37.14
C PHE A 1063 -16.30 28.81 38.06
N ARG A 1064 -16.94 28.95 39.22
CA ARG A 1064 -17.30 27.82 40.09
C ARG A 1064 -18.81 27.66 40.12
N LEU A 1065 -19.29 26.55 39.58
CA LEU A 1065 -20.70 26.17 39.58
C LEU A 1065 -20.82 24.64 39.53
N GLY A 1066 -21.57 24.09 40.48
CA GLY A 1066 -21.76 22.64 40.65
C GLY A 1066 -20.82 21.98 41.66
N GLU A 1067 -21.19 20.77 42.05
CA GLU A 1067 -20.46 19.86 42.94
C GLU A 1067 -19.89 18.66 42.15
N PRO A 1068 -18.89 17.93 42.68
CA PRO A 1068 -18.40 16.71 42.06
C PRO A 1068 -19.55 15.72 41.79
N GLY A 1069 -19.73 15.32 40.53
CA GLY A 1069 -20.82 14.44 40.09
C GLY A 1069 -22.01 15.16 39.45
N ASP A 1070 -22.09 16.49 39.52
CA ASP A 1070 -23.02 17.26 38.70
C ASP A 1070 -22.57 17.20 37.22
N VAL A 1071 -23.53 17.16 36.30
CA VAL A 1071 -23.29 17.13 34.85
C VAL A 1071 -23.35 18.56 34.30
N PRO A 1072 -22.30 19.07 33.62
CA PRO A 1072 -22.32 20.40 33.03
C PRO A 1072 -23.26 20.46 31.82
N VAL A 1073 -24.00 21.55 31.68
CA VAL A 1073 -24.89 21.83 30.54
C VAL A 1073 -24.74 23.28 30.09
N THR A 1074 -24.94 23.55 28.80
CA THR A 1074 -24.74 24.88 28.19
C THR A 1074 -25.91 25.21 27.28
N GLY A 1075 -26.29 26.49 27.23
CA GLY A 1075 -27.40 26.97 26.40
C GLY A 1075 -27.59 28.47 26.58
N ASP A 1076 -28.20 29.13 25.60
CA ASP A 1076 -28.64 30.53 25.69
C ASP A 1076 -29.99 30.57 26.41
N TRP A 1077 -29.98 30.78 27.73
CA TRP A 1077 -31.21 30.72 28.54
C TRP A 1077 -32.05 31.99 28.40
N ASN A 1078 -31.46 33.08 27.93
CA ASN A 1078 -32.02 34.41 28.02
C ASN A 1078 -32.40 35.01 26.64
N GLY A 1079 -31.89 34.41 25.56
CA GLY A 1079 -32.14 34.76 24.16
C GLY A 1079 -31.33 35.95 23.64
N ASP A 1080 -30.16 36.24 24.23
CA ASP A 1080 -29.28 37.33 23.80
C ASP A 1080 -28.22 36.91 22.77
N GLY A 1081 -28.20 35.63 22.40
CA GLY A 1081 -27.25 35.04 21.47
C GLY A 1081 -25.92 34.63 22.12
N VAL A 1082 -25.76 34.76 23.45
CA VAL A 1082 -24.58 34.31 24.19
C VAL A 1082 -24.91 33.04 24.95
N THR A 1083 -24.06 32.02 24.83
CA THR A 1083 -24.26 30.77 25.57
C THR A 1083 -23.86 30.92 27.04
N GLU A 1084 -24.74 30.49 27.94
CA GLU A 1084 -24.50 30.43 29.38
C GLU A 1084 -24.27 29.01 29.91
N ILE A 1085 -23.89 28.93 31.19
CA ILE A 1085 -23.57 27.69 31.87
C ILE A 1085 -24.70 27.26 32.82
N GLY A 1086 -24.82 25.97 33.04
CA GLY A 1086 -25.71 25.38 34.03
C GLY A 1086 -25.20 24.00 34.46
N VAL A 1087 -25.79 23.46 35.52
CA VAL A 1087 -25.51 22.08 35.95
C VAL A 1087 -26.78 21.30 36.20
N TYR A 1088 -26.74 20.02 35.86
CA TYR A 1088 -27.77 19.04 36.18
C TYR A 1088 -27.29 18.14 37.31
N ARG A 1089 -28.05 18.11 38.40
CA ARG A 1089 -27.82 17.28 39.57
C ARG A 1089 -28.78 16.10 39.57
N ARG A 1090 -28.22 14.89 39.58
CA ARG A 1090 -28.99 13.65 39.74
C ARG A 1090 -29.58 13.60 41.14
N GLY A 1091 -30.89 13.40 41.26
CA GLY A 1091 -31.60 13.31 42.55
C GLY A 1091 -31.32 12.02 43.31
N ALA A 1092 -31.69 11.97 44.59
CA ALA A 1092 -31.63 10.74 45.39
C ALA A 1092 -32.79 9.78 44.99
N PRO A 1093 -32.60 8.45 45.03
CA PRO A 1093 -33.65 7.50 44.66
C PRO A 1093 -34.88 7.67 45.56
N ALA A 1094 -36.08 7.72 44.96
CA ALA A 1094 -37.33 7.83 45.71
C ALA A 1094 -37.51 6.62 46.63
N ALA A 1095 -37.70 6.85 47.94
CA ALA A 1095 -37.95 5.77 48.89
C ALA A 1095 -39.28 5.04 48.59
N PRO A 1096 -39.34 3.69 48.69
CA PRO A 1096 -40.52 2.93 48.36
C PRO A 1096 -41.70 3.31 49.27
N ARG A 1097 -42.84 3.69 48.68
CA ARG A 1097 -44.07 3.95 49.43
C ARG A 1097 -44.53 2.64 50.09
N GLN A 1098 -44.47 2.60 51.42
CA GLN A 1098 -45.01 1.49 52.21
C GLN A 1098 -46.52 1.35 51.97
N ALA A 1099 -46.94 0.13 51.67
CA ALA A 1099 -48.34 -0.28 51.69
C ALA A 1099 -48.89 -0.11 53.12
N SER A 1100 -49.81 0.84 53.31
CA SER A 1100 -50.57 0.95 54.55
C SER A 1100 -51.73 -0.04 54.55
N SER A 1101 -51.64 -1.04 55.43
CA SER A 1101 -52.82 -1.79 55.90
C SER A 1101 -53.62 -0.95 56.92
N PRO A 1102 -54.92 -1.25 57.12
CA PRO A 1102 -55.91 -0.26 57.53
C PRO A 1102 -55.97 -0.09 59.05
N ALA A 1103 -56.16 1.14 59.50
CA ALA A 1103 -56.62 1.44 60.85
C ALA A 1103 -57.79 2.43 60.78
N ALA A 1104 -58.91 2.02 61.38
CA ALA A 1104 -60.10 2.82 61.62
C ALA A 1104 -59.90 3.75 62.86
N PRO A 1105 -60.90 4.53 63.31
CA PRO A 1105 -60.96 5.99 63.11
C PRO A 1105 -60.84 6.80 64.43
N HIS A 1106 -60.94 8.13 64.27
CA HIS A 1106 -61.19 9.19 65.27
C HIS A 1106 -59.99 9.91 65.94
N ALA A 1107 -59.86 11.20 65.62
CA ALA A 1107 -60.18 12.36 66.47
C ALA A 1107 -59.14 13.50 66.33
N ALA A 1108 -59.60 14.65 65.83
CA ALA A 1108 -58.93 15.96 65.98
C ALA A 1108 -58.85 16.35 67.48
N PRO A 1109 -57.99 17.29 67.94
CA PRO A 1109 -58.04 18.70 67.48
C PRO A 1109 -56.77 19.58 67.63
N GLN A 1110 -56.88 20.76 67.04
CA GLN A 1110 -56.50 22.10 67.55
C GLN A 1110 -55.03 22.53 67.78
N ALA A 1111 -54.75 23.63 67.08
CA ALA A 1111 -54.31 24.94 67.59
C ALA A 1111 -52.81 25.17 67.85
N ALA A 1112 -52.27 25.95 66.90
CA ALA A 1112 -51.13 26.83 67.06
C ALA A 1112 -51.43 28.01 67.99
N GLU A 1113 -50.37 28.53 68.62
CA GLU A 1113 -50.05 29.96 68.83
C GLU A 1113 -48.84 30.10 69.80
N PRO A 1114 -48.20 31.29 69.97
CA PRO A 1114 -48.18 32.50 69.13
C PRO A 1114 -46.80 33.21 69.03
N LEU A 1115 -46.81 34.34 68.29
CA LEU A 1115 -46.17 35.67 68.52
C LEU A 1115 -45.17 36.13 67.42
N LEU A 1116 -45.57 37.07 66.51
CA LEU A 1116 -45.67 38.56 66.60
C LEU A 1116 -44.28 39.25 66.39
N LYS A 1117 -44.05 40.25 65.52
CA LYS A 1117 -44.78 41.42 64.95
C LYS A 1117 -44.16 41.76 63.56
N ARG A 1118 -44.79 42.45 62.61
CA ARG A 1118 -45.65 43.63 62.70
C ARG A 1118 -46.48 43.81 61.44
#